data_AF-A0A1H7F0M4-F1
#
_entry.id   AF-A0A1H7F0M4-F1
#
_cell.length_a   1.000
_cell.length_b   1.000
_cell.length_c   1.000
_cell.angle_alpha   90.00
_cell.angle_beta   90.00
_cell.angle_gamma   90.00
#
_symmetry.space_group_name_H-M   'P 1'
#
loop_
_entity.id
_entity.type
_entity.pdbx_description
1 polymer ?
#
loop_
_entity_poly.entity_id
_entity_poly.type
_entity_poly.pdbx_seq_one_letter_code
_entity_poly.pdbx_strand_id
1 'polypeptide(L)'
;MKTNRVLFFYFLVSILLVGSCKKDPIDQDDIADPVNKEYVWVDAKISLPGNVNYSLADHELNAVGEVVAIRSDGTTKVPKMTQSVSVYSVTNGSEAPVMLGFSTPNKTEISPEATAKVTLFTLYRIAALPVQAQIKFLEGFDTDGAAQSYISEFVKLWKTDQHILVNKRYVDLLKKYHAAYHKAVPTPSLAMATSTAAGGRYYFVEAETGELEDGYSLELEDPNKFYMLNKGPRTATAFIYKTQVKRNNAVQPQTLISAFERATKSDKQWFVENGTYIPQQHPFGFEVDYRKFLLGKTLFAEVKSGPHELPLADDEEMAEYTIRLVNAGVNVQEDLLTDDERAAYSKHMHAALIVDFYLPFMGINLGLDINDFYAMGAEERADKLDAAVREAGVHTLIGGHLSGGRLHELLKTLETYFQSESTGYGLKLHEAVFKAVGRAVPQRLAGAAKRNGYLSYYFDSESFWNTEREERLFMDYYWETYGLITLKATARAGVVRVSPRRANITALAPNNSVALSAVIETEEFHQLEVTYRWRTPGNFGSLSTDGYSGTSQLETKSDNVVYKADYAVGRTTSVVERVYVDVLKDNQVVGTDSAEITIGPSNYRIVPDGITLTGNGDRGPNIANLRIEKRSQEAPAIGNHPDYDFKVVWRTAGKHGGLRWDGRYASYWTTEMEAFNSANAQYRCSDEDVKESVEDVEATIFSKPKGAPESDYELVDIIKGSININNDENKRIIHQPMTYYSGAWAEGNWFTYPLVIFPVDEDAKRYSVKFYNFSGTAANPPEGATYTWSAGQSPPTYYAVFPDTKDISGGSYYVSLSRTWCAGPPSGCNAGNAAEWEARYREMYGTGVMAEIIYFY
;
A
#
# COMPACT_ATOMS: atom_id res chain seq x y z
N MET A 1 -79.70 -40.80 -21.38
CA MET A 1 -78.37 -41.18 -21.94
C MET A 1 -78.02 -40.31 -23.16
N LYS A 2 -77.68 -39.03 -22.99
CA LYS A 2 -77.06 -38.21 -24.06
C LYS A 2 -75.98 -37.23 -23.55
N THR A 3 -75.88 -37.04 -22.24
CA THR A 3 -74.95 -36.07 -21.62
C THR A 3 -73.54 -36.63 -21.32
N ASN A 4 -73.36 -37.95 -21.21
CA ASN A 4 -72.06 -38.56 -20.88
C ASN A 4 -71.09 -38.72 -22.06
N ARG A 5 -71.54 -38.54 -23.31
CA ARG A 5 -70.64 -38.63 -24.48
C ARG A 5 -69.88 -37.34 -24.76
N VAL A 6 -70.43 -36.18 -24.38
CA VAL A 6 -69.77 -34.89 -24.58
C VAL A 6 -68.67 -34.69 -23.53
N LEU A 7 -68.90 -35.08 -22.27
CA LEU A 7 -67.89 -34.96 -21.22
C LEU A 7 -66.67 -35.88 -21.48
N PHE A 8 -66.90 -37.10 -21.98
CA PHE A 8 -65.80 -38.02 -22.31
C PHE A 8 -64.99 -37.54 -23.53
N PHE A 9 -65.63 -36.89 -24.51
CA PHE A 9 -64.94 -36.33 -25.66
C PHE A 9 -64.10 -35.10 -25.29
N TYR A 10 -64.60 -34.22 -24.42
CA TYR A 10 -63.79 -33.11 -23.88
C TYR A 10 -62.64 -33.60 -23.01
N PHE A 11 -62.84 -34.65 -22.21
CA PHE A 11 -61.75 -35.22 -21.40
C PHE A 11 -60.66 -35.88 -22.25
N LEU A 12 -61.04 -36.58 -23.34
CA LEU A 12 -60.09 -37.21 -24.26
C LEU A 12 -59.33 -36.18 -25.11
N VAL A 13 -60.00 -35.11 -25.56
CA VAL A 13 -59.36 -34.01 -26.31
C VAL A 13 -58.43 -33.20 -25.40
N SER A 14 -58.79 -32.99 -24.13
CA SER A 14 -57.89 -32.36 -23.15
C SER A 14 -56.64 -33.21 -22.90
N ILE A 15 -56.77 -34.53 -22.74
CA ILE A 15 -55.60 -35.43 -22.53
C ILE A 15 -54.68 -35.47 -23.77
N LEU A 16 -55.24 -35.41 -24.99
CA LEU A 16 -54.45 -35.37 -26.22
C LEU A 16 -53.76 -34.00 -26.44
N LEU A 17 -54.29 -32.91 -25.89
CA LEU A 17 -53.66 -31.58 -25.96
C LEU A 17 -52.55 -31.38 -24.92
N VAL A 18 -52.58 -32.08 -23.77
CA VAL A 18 -51.47 -32.02 -22.79
C VAL A 18 -50.30 -32.94 -23.20
N GLY A 19 -50.54 -33.96 -24.04
CA GLY A 19 -49.52 -34.91 -24.48
C GLY A 19 -48.70 -34.52 -25.72
N SER A 20 -49.03 -33.41 -26.40
CA SER A 20 -48.44 -33.05 -27.70
C SER A 20 -47.46 -31.87 -27.68
N CYS A 21 -47.07 -31.35 -26.52
CA CYS A 21 -45.96 -30.39 -26.42
C CYS A 21 -44.62 -31.14 -26.28
N LYS A 22 -44.19 -31.86 -27.33
CA LYS A 22 -42.75 -32.03 -27.52
C LYS A 22 -42.24 -30.70 -28.05
N LYS A 23 -41.40 -30.00 -27.27
CA LYS A 23 -40.60 -28.89 -27.80
C LYS A 23 -39.83 -29.44 -28.97
N ASP A 24 -40.08 -28.93 -30.17
CA ASP A 24 -39.17 -29.14 -31.29
C ASP A 24 -37.77 -28.71 -30.82
N PRO A 25 -36.71 -29.49 -31.14
CA PRO A 25 -35.35 -29.03 -30.89
C PRO A 25 -35.20 -27.70 -31.62
N ILE A 26 -34.94 -26.64 -30.85
CA ILE A 26 -34.58 -25.35 -31.42
C ILE A 26 -33.27 -25.59 -32.16
N ASP A 27 -33.28 -25.53 -33.50
CA ASP A 27 -32.06 -25.47 -34.29
C ASP A 27 -31.25 -24.27 -33.78
N GLN A 28 -30.15 -24.57 -33.09
CA GLN A 28 -29.38 -23.62 -32.30
C GLN A 28 -28.38 -22.81 -33.15
N ASP A 29 -28.49 -22.85 -34.48
CA ASP A 29 -27.50 -22.30 -35.39
C ASP A 29 -27.64 -20.80 -35.69
N ASP A 30 -28.71 -20.12 -35.22
CA ASP A 30 -28.95 -18.69 -35.51
C ASP A 30 -29.31 -17.83 -34.27
N ILE A 31 -28.69 -18.08 -33.12
CA ILE A 31 -28.66 -17.08 -32.02
C ILE A 31 -27.36 -16.31 -32.15
N ALA A 32 -27.45 -15.06 -32.62
CA ALA A 32 -26.31 -14.14 -32.65
C ALA A 32 -25.66 -14.10 -31.26
N ASP A 33 -24.37 -14.45 -31.19
CA ASP A 33 -23.62 -14.47 -29.94
C ASP A 33 -23.75 -13.10 -29.25
N PRO A 34 -24.33 -13.03 -28.03
CA PRO A 34 -24.31 -11.78 -27.29
C PRO A 34 -22.86 -11.39 -27.07
N VAL A 35 -22.49 -10.17 -27.48
CA VAL A 35 -21.15 -9.61 -27.24
C VAL A 35 -21.02 -9.35 -25.74
N ASN A 36 -20.69 -10.38 -24.97
CA ASN A 36 -20.34 -10.27 -23.57
C ASN A 36 -18.82 -10.12 -23.47
N LYS A 37 -18.36 -9.13 -22.70
CA LYS A 37 -16.92 -8.90 -22.49
C LYS A 37 -16.29 -9.94 -21.55
N GLU A 38 -17.11 -10.64 -20.76
CA GLU A 38 -16.64 -11.51 -19.67
C GLU A 38 -16.21 -12.92 -20.14
N TYR A 39 -16.78 -13.43 -21.24
CA TYR A 39 -16.46 -14.75 -21.76
C TYR A 39 -16.76 -14.89 -23.26
N VAL A 40 -16.16 -15.92 -23.87
CA VAL A 40 -16.46 -16.36 -25.25
C VAL A 40 -16.86 -17.83 -25.26
N TRP A 41 -17.91 -18.18 -25.99
CA TRP A 41 -18.29 -19.58 -26.15
C TRP A 41 -17.27 -20.32 -27.01
N VAL A 42 -16.75 -21.43 -26.52
CA VAL A 42 -15.80 -22.30 -27.24
C VAL A 42 -16.27 -23.74 -27.20
N ASP A 43 -15.88 -24.51 -28.21
CA ASP A 43 -16.12 -25.95 -28.22
C ASP A 43 -15.32 -26.62 -27.10
N ALA A 44 -15.96 -27.54 -26.39
CA ALA A 44 -15.33 -28.34 -25.35
C ALA A 44 -15.82 -29.79 -25.40
N LYS A 45 -15.09 -30.65 -24.71
CA LYS A 45 -15.41 -32.07 -24.60
C LYS A 45 -15.36 -32.51 -23.15
N ILE A 46 -16.43 -33.16 -22.71
CA ILE A 46 -16.50 -33.79 -21.39
C ILE A 46 -15.62 -35.05 -21.42
N SER A 47 -14.65 -35.10 -20.52
CA SER A 47 -13.73 -36.22 -20.42
C SER A 47 -14.26 -37.26 -19.44
N LEU A 48 -14.53 -38.47 -19.94
CA LEU A 48 -14.87 -39.62 -19.12
C LEU A 48 -13.61 -40.46 -18.84
N PRO A 49 -13.43 -40.98 -17.63
CA PRO A 49 -12.26 -41.76 -17.31
C PRO A 49 -12.37 -43.14 -18.00
N GLY A 50 -11.22 -43.70 -18.39
CA GLY A 50 -11.18 -44.96 -19.15
C GLY A 50 -11.92 -46.12 -18.46
N ASN A 51 -12.49 -47.00 -19.30
CA ASN A 51 -13.24 -48.21 -18.92
C ASN A 51 -14.59 -47.97 -18.21
N VAL A 52 -15.26 -46.84 -18.47
CA VAL A 52 -16.63 -46.58 -17.99
C VAL A 52 -17.61 -46.62 -19.16
N ASN A 53 -18.66 -47.43 -19.03
CA ASN A 53 -19.79 -47.45 -19.97
C ASN A 53 -20.89 -46.51 -19.47
N TYR A 54 -20.68 -45.20 -19.60
CA TYR A 54 -21.64 -44.16 -19.19
C TYR A 54 -21.99 -43.28 -20.39
N SER A 55 -23.29 -43.11 -20.65
CA SER A 55 -23.79 -42.30 -21.76
C SER A 55 -24.08 -40.87 -21.29
N LEU A 56 -23.73 -39.89 -22.13
CA LEU A 56 -24.03 -38.47 -21.93
C LEU A 56 -25.19 -37.97 -22.82
N ALA A 57 -25.93 -38.89 -23.47
CA ALA A 57 -26.92 -38.53 -24.49
C ALA A 57 -28.14 -37.74 -23.97
N ASP A 58 -28.47 -37.89 -22.69
CA ASP A 58 -29.60 -37.20 -22.03
C ASP A 58 -29.10 -36.18 -21.00
N HIS A 59 -27.90 -35.64 -21.21
CA HIS A 59 -27.26 -34.71 -20.29
C HIS A 59 -27.24 -33.29 -20.86
N GLU A 60 -27.20 -32.35 -19.94
CA GLU A 60 -27.09 -30.92 -20.24
C GLU A 60 -25.97 -30.31 -19.41
N LEU A 61 -25.34 -29.27 -19.95
CA LEU A 61 -24.37 -28.45 -19.24
C LEU A 61 -25.06 -27.17 -18.77
N ASN A 62 -25.04 -26.94 -17.46
CA ASN A 62 -25.40 -25.67 -16.85
C ASN A 62 -24.14 -24.81 -16.70
N ALA A 63 -24.05 -23.74 -17.48
CA ALA A 63 -22.93 -22.81 -17.48
C ALA A 63 -23.42 -21.37 -17.58
N VAL A 64 -22.93 -20.48 -16.72
CA VAL A 64 -23.29 -19.03 -16.68
C VAL A 64 -24.80 -18.74 -16.71
N GLY A 65 -25.59 -19.63 -16.10
CA GLY A 65 -27.06 -19.52 -16.06
C GLY A 65 -27.79 -20.00 -17.32
N GLU A 66 -27.04 -20.57 -18.27
CA GLU A 66 -27.53 -21.14 -19.52
C GLU A 66 -27.44 -22.67 -19.52
N VAL A 67 -28.35 -23.29 -20.27
CA VAL A 67 -28.40 -24.74 -20.48
C VAL A 67 -27.90 -25.01 -21.89
N VAL A 68 -26.87 -25.82 -22.00
CA VAL A 68 -26.25 -26.20 -23.28
C VAL A 68 -26.38 -27.70 -23.45
N ALA A 69 -26.85 -28.13 -24.61
CA ALA A 69 -26.96 -29.56 -24.91
C ALA A 69 -25.58 -30.22 -24.93
N ILE A 70 -25.50 -31.45 -24.42
CA ILE A 70 -24.33 -32.31 -24.54
C ILE A 70 -24.63 -33.35 -25.60
N ARG A 71 -23.76 -33.45 -26.61
CA ARG A 71 -23.89 -34.50 -27.63
C ARG A 71 -23.48 -35.85 -27.04
N SER A 72 -23.98 -36.93 -27.63
CA SER A 72 -23.67 -38.31 -27.19
C SER A 72 -22.18 -38.66 -27.12
N ASP A 73 -21.32 -37.95 -27.87
CA ASP A 73 -19.85 -38.10 -27.85
C ASP A 73 -19.16 -37.23 -26.78
N GLY A 74 -19.94 -36.55 -25.95
CA GLY A 74 -19.50 -35.65 -24.88
C GLY A 74 -19.12 -34.24 -25.36
N THR A 75 -19.30 -33.91 -26.64
CA THR A 75 -19.01 -32.55 -27.13
C THR A 75 -20.12 -31.56 -26.75
N THR A 76 -19.72 -30.34 -26.42
CA THR A 76 -20.61 -29.25 -26.00
C THR A 76 -19.93 -27.88 -26.21
N LYS A 77 -20.60 -26.79 -25.85
CA LYS A 77 -20.01 -25.44 -25.80
C LYS A 77 -19.89 -24.99 -24.35
N VAL A 78 -18.79 -24.30 -24.02
CA VAL A 78 -18.51 -23.76 -22.68
C VAL A 78 -18.11 -22.28 -22.78
N PRO A 79 -18.44 -21.45 -21.79
CA PRO A 79 -18.06 -20.04 -21.78
C PRO A 79 -16.62 -19.90 -21.26
N LYS A 80 -15.64 -19.76 -22.15
CA LYS A 80 -14.25 -19.51 -21.75
C LYS A 80 -14.13 -18.10 -21.17
N MET A 81 -13.86 -18.05 -19.87
CA MET A 81 -13.67 -16.79 -19.13
C MET A 81 -12.44 -16.04 -19.64
N THR A 82 -12.50 -14.71 -19.71
CA THR A 82 -11.36 -13.88 -20.14
C THR A 82 -10.59 -13.30 -18.97
N GLN A 83 -11.28 -12.98 -17.87
CA GLN A 83 -10.72 -12.27 -16.70
C GLN A 83 -11.20 -12.82 -15.35
N SER A 84 -11.96 -13.91 -15.34
CA SER A 84 -12.60 -14.49 -14.16
C SER A 84 -12.47 -16.02 -14.14
N VAL A 85 -13.05 -16.64 -13.13
CA VAL A 85 -13.22 -18.10 -13.03
C VAL A 85 -14.70 -18.41 -13.06
N SER A 86 -15.05 -19.52 -13.72
CA SER A 86 -16.40 -20.05 -13.66
C SER A 86 -16.43 -21.53 -13.40
N VAL A 87 -17.48 -21.97 -12.72
CA VAL A 87 -17.78 -23.38 -12.42
C VAL A 87 -19.05 -23.77 -13.15
N TYR A 88 -19.06 -24.99 -13.68
CA TYR A 88 -20.16 -25.55 -14.45
C TYR A 88 -20.65 -26.84 -13.82
N SER A 89 -21.90 -27.20 -14.11
CA SER A 89 -22.50 -28.45 -13.68
C SER A 89 -23.07 -29.21 -14.86
N VAL A 90 -22.71 -30.48 -15.00
CA VAL A 90 -23.32 -31.42 -15.94
C VAL A 90 -24.46 -32.12 -15.22
N THR A 91 -25.68 -31.98 -15.73
CA THR A 91 -26.89 -32.58 -15.18
C THR A 91 -27.42 -33.68 -16.09
N ASN A 92 -28.03 -34.71 -15.52
CA ASN A 92 -28.71 -35.77 -16.26
C ASN A 92 -30.16 -35.36 -16.62
N GLY A 93 -30.90 -36.24 -17.31
CA GLY A 93 -32.29 -35.98 -17.71
C GLY A 93 -33.32 -35.86 -16.57
N SER A 94 -32.91 -36.08 -15.31
CA SER A 94 -33.68 -35.75 -14.10
C SER A 94 -33.23 -34.43 -13.47
N GLU A 95 -32.44 -33.66 -14.22
CA GLU A 95 -31.77 -32.43 -13.80
C GLU A 95 -30.75 -32.63 -12.64
N ALA A 96 -30.43 -33.86 -12.25
CA ALA A 96 -29.49 -34.11 -11.15
C ALA A 96 -28.03 -33.97 -11.62
N PRO A 97 -27.15 -33.27 -10.88
CA PRO A 97 -25.77 -33.06 -11.28
C PRO A 97 -24.93 -34.31 -11.05
N VAL A 98 -24.14 -34.65 -12.06
CA VAL A 98 -23.32 -35.86 -12.11
C VAL A 98 -21.82 -35.55 -12.24
N MET A 99 -21.48 -34.33 -12.66
CA MET A 99 -20.11 -33.87 -12.83
C MET A 99 -20.04 -32.35 -12.72
N LEU A 100 -18.93 -31.83 -12.23
CA LEU A 100 -18.61 -30.40 -12.25
C LEU A 100 -17.42 -30.14 -13.16
N GLY A 101 -17.34 -28.92 -13.68
CA GLY A 101 -16.19 -28.43 -14.42
C GLY A 101 -15.88 -27.00 -14.06
N PHE A 102 -14.80 -26.48 -14.64
CA PHE A 102 -14.44 -25.08 -14.48
C PHE A 102 -13.83 -24.51 -15.76
N SER A 103 -13.86 -23.18 -15.90
CA SER A 103 -12.99 -22.44 -16.82
C SER A 103 -12.32 -21.29 -16.11
N THR A 104 -11.06 -21.10 -16.49
CA THR A 104 -10.22 -19.95 -16.22
C THR A 104 -9.86 -19.29 -17.57
N PRO A 105 -9.07 -18.19 -17.59
CA PRO A 105 -8.53 -17.64 -18.82
C PRO A 105 -7.66 -18.61 -19.63
N ASN A 106 -6.97 -19.54 -18.95
CA ASN A 106 -5.99 -20.41 -19.59
C ASN A 106 -6.50 -21.84 -19.81
N LYS A 107 -7.47 -22.30 -19.01
CA LYS A 107 -7.86 -23.71 -18.96
C LYS A 107 -9.36 -23.88 -18.81
N THR A 108 -9.91 -24.87 -19.51
CA THR A 108 -11.27 -25.35 -19.31
C THR A 108 -11.25 -26.85 -19.14
N GLU A 109 -11.91 -27.37 -18.10
CA GLU A 109 -11.91 -28.80 -17.77
C GLU A 109 -13.28 -29.23 -17.26
N ILE A 110 -13.84 -30.30 -17.84
CA ILE A 110 -15.07 -30.95 -17.37
C ILE A 110 -14.79 -32.46 -17.32
N SER A 111 -14.63 -32.97 -16.10
CA SER A 111 -14.23 -34.35 -15.84
C SER A 111 -14.52 -34.72 -14.37
N PRO A 112 -14.50 -36.01 -13.98
CA PRO A 112 -14.52 -36.39 -12.57
C PRO A 112 -13.33 -35.81 -11.79
N GLU A 113 -12.18 -35.62 -12.43
CA GLU A 113 -11.00 -34.96 -11.85
C GLU A 113 -11.29 -33.47 -11.56
N ALA A 114 -11.85 -32.75 -12.54
CA ALA A 114 -12.31 -31.37 -12.35
C ALA A 114 -13.37 -31.28 -11.26
N THR A 115 -14.25 -32.28 -11.16
CA THR A 115 -15.25 -32.36 -10.09
C THR A 115 -14.59 -32.41 -8.71
N ALA A 116 -13.58 -33.25 -8.54
CA ALA A 116 -12.80 -33.32 -7.30
C ALA A 116 -12.07 -31.99 -6.98
N LYS A 117 -11.56 -31.30 -8.00
CA LYS A 117 -10.94 -29.98 -7.81
C LYS A 117 -11.97 -28.94 -7.34
N VAL A 118 -13.13 -28.90 -7.98
CA VAL A 118 -14.20 -27.95 -7.68
C VAL A 118 -14.79 -28.19 -6.28
N THR A 119 -14.91 -29.44 -5.83
CA THR A 119 -15.37 -29.73 -4.45
C THR A 119 -14.40 -29.18 -3.41
N LEU A 120 -13.09 -29.29 -3.63
CA LEU A 120 -12.09 -28.69 -2.73
C LEU A 120 -11.96 -27.17 -2.88
N PHE A 121 -12.05 -26.65 -4.10
CA PHE A 121 -12.10 -25.22 -4.39
C PHE A 121 -13.23 -24.52 -3.62
N THR A 122 -14.39 -25.18 -3.58
CA THR A 122 -15.57 -24.72 -2.85
C THR A 122 -15.39 -24.92 -1.34
N LEU A 123 -14.92 -26.09 -0.91
CA LEU A 123 -14.67 -26.39 0.51
C LEU A 123 -13.70 -25.38 1.13
N TYR A 124 -12.59 -25.08 0.47
CA TYR A 124 -11.60 -24.14 1.00
C TYR A 124 -11.95 -22.68 0.72
N ARG A 125 -13.18 -22.36 0.26
CA ARG A 125 -13.62 -21.00 -0.04
C ARG A 125 -12.63 -20.24 -0.93
N ILE A 126 -11.90 -20.95 -1.79
CA ILE A 126 -10.96 -20.33 -2.74
C ILE A 126 -11.75 -19.36 -3.62
N ALA A 127 -13.01 -19.70 -3.89
CA ALA A 127 -14.01 -18.89 -4.52
C ALA A 127 -14.20 -17.46 -3.95
N ALA A 128 -13.88 -17.22 -2.67
CA ALA A 128 -13.98 -15.91 -2.03
C ALA A 128 -12.71 -15.05 -2.15
N LEU A 129 -11.65 -15.61 -2.72
CA LEU A 129 -10.36 -14.93 -2.88
C LEU A 129 -10.30 -14.15 -4.19
N PRO A 130 -9.32 -13.25 -4.36
CA PRO A 130 -9.08 -12.62 -5.65
C PRO A 130 -8.91 -13.64 -6.78
N VAL A 131 -9.34 -13.27 -7.99
CA VAL A 131 -9.37 -14.16 -9.17
C VAL A 131 -8.02 -14.84 -9.42
N GLN A 132 -6.91 -14.15 -9.18
CA GLN A 132 -5.57 -14.72 -9.39
C GLN A 132 -5.32 -15.94 -8.49
N ALA A 133 -5.81 -15.92 -7.25
CA ALA A 133 -5.72 -17.05 -6.33
C ALA A 133 -6.59 -18.23 -6.81
N GLN A 134 -7.78 -17.91 -7.31
CA GLN A 134 -8.71 -18.90 -7.85
C GLN A 134 -8.12 -19.65 -9.04
N ILE A 135 -7.58 -18.91 -10.01
CA ILE A 135 -6.90 -19.45 -11.20
C ILE A 135 -5.74 -20.35 -10.78
N LYS A 136 -4.86 -19.82 -9.91
CA LYS A 136 -3.69 -20.54 -9.41
C LYS A 136 -4.06 -21.86 -8.72
N PHE A 137 -5.13 -21.88 -7.92
CA PHE A 137 -5.62 -23.11 -7.32
C PHE A 137 -6.07 -24.10 -8.40
N LEU A 138 -7.04 -23.74 -9.23
CA LEU A 138 -7.66 -24.67 -10.18
C LEU A 138 -6.68 -25.19 -11.24
N GLU A 139 -5.71 -24.37 -11.65
CA GLU A 139 -4.69 -24.74 -12.63
C GLU A 139 -3.48 -25.45 -12.01
N GLY A 140 -3.11 -25.11 -10.78
CA GLY A 140 -1.91 -25.63 -10.11
C GLY A 140 -2.14 -26.90 -9.28
N PHE A 141 -3.39 -27.21 -8.94
CA PHE A 141 -3.75 -28.26 -7.98
C PHE A 141 -3.16 -29.65 -8.29
N ASP A 142 -2.89 -29.94 -9.56
CA ASP A 142 -2.31 -31.20 -10.01
C ASP A 142 -0.88 -31.45 -9.47
N THR A 143 -0.22 -30.42 -8.94
CA THR A 143 1.15 -30.49 -8.40
C THR A 143 1.22 -30.83 -6.91
N ASP A 144 0.09 -30.95 -6.22
CA ASP A 144 0.00 -31.33 -4.80
C ASP A 144 -0.09 -32.86 -4.62
N GLY A 145 0.92 -33.47 -3.99
CA GLY A 145 0.94 -34.91 -3.73
C GLY A 145 -0.21 -35.40 -2.84
N ALA A 146 -0.68 -34.59 -1.88
CA ALA A 146 -1.81 -34.94 -1.02
C ALA A 146 -3.13 -34.86 -1.78
N ALA A 147 -3.30 -33.84 -2.61
CA ALA A 147 -4.47 -33.68 -3.49
C ALA A 147 -4.64 -34.82 -4.49
N GLN A 148 -3.54 -35.33 -5.06
CA GLN A 148 -3.60 -36.41 -6.04
C GLN A 148 -4.24 -37.69 -5.48
N SER A 149 -4.02 -37.96 -4.20
CA SER A 149 -4.69 -39.07 -3.50
C SER A 149 -6.20 -38.87 -3.44
N TYR A 150 -6.65 -37.66 -3.07
CA TYR A 150 -8.08 -37.31 -3.04
C TYR A 150 -8.72 -37.40 -4.44
N ILE A 151 -8.10 -36.83 -5.47
CA ILE A 151 -8.59 -36.90 -6.85
C ILE A 151 -8.70 -38.36 -7.30
N SER A 152 -7.66 -39.17 -7.08
CA SER A 152 -7.65 -40.57 -7.49
C SER A 152 -8.75 -41.38 -6.81
N GLU A 153 -8.97 -41.17 -5.50
CA GLU A 153 -10.06 -41.82 -4.77
C GLU A 153 -11.44 -41.34 -5.24
N PHE A 154 -11.59 -40.05 -5.52
CA PHE A 154 -12.83 -39.48 -6.05
C PHE A 154 -13.18 -40.09 -7.42
N VAL A 155 -12.23 -40.08 -8.36
CA VAL A 155 -12.41 -40.66 -9.71
C VAL A 155 -12.76 -42.15 -9.60
N LYS A 156 -12.12 -42.89 -8.70
CA LYS A 156 -12.43 -44.31 -8.47
C LYS A 156 -13.86 -44.51 -7.98
N LEU A 157 -14.34 -43.69 -7.04
CA LEU A 157 -15.72 -43.75 -6.59
C LEU A 157 -16.68 -43.39 -7.73
N TRP A 158 -16.39 -42.32 -8.47
CA TRP A 158 -17.23 -41.86 -9.57
C TRP A 158 -17.41 -42.93 -10.65
N LYS A 159 -16.35 -43.70 -10.97
CA LYS A 159 -16.44 -44.85 -11.90
C LYS A 159 -17.47 -45.89 -11.48
N THR A 160 -17.62 -46.12 -10.17
CA THR A 160 -18.60 -47.08 -9.63
C THR A 160 -19.98 -46.49 -9.45
N ASP A 161 -20.09 -45.17 -9.39
CA ASP A 161 -21.27 -44.44 -8.97
C ASP A 161 -21.25 -43.01 -9.49
N GLN A 162 -21.85 -42.80 -10.66
CA GLN A 162 -21.90 -41.49 -11.31
C GLN A 162 -22.86 -40.51 -10.61
N HIS A 163 -23.59 -40.97 -9.60
CA HIS A 163 -24.44 -40.15 -8.74
C HIS A 163 -23.74 -39.78 -7.43
N ILE A 164 -22.41 -39.88 -7.36
CA ILE A 164 -21.60 -39.55 -6.17
C ILE A 164 -21.92 -38.18 -5.57
N LEU A 165 -22.27 -37.19 -6.41
CA LEU A 165 -22.67 -35.85 -5.98
C LEU A 165 -24.07 -35.84 -5.37
N VAL A 166 -25.02 -36.60 -5.93
CA VAL A 166 -26.42 -36.73 -5.45
C VAL A 166 -26.49 -37.49 -4.14
N ASN A 167 -25.77 -38.60 -4.05
CA ASN A 167 -25.77 -39.43 -2.85
C ASN A 167 -24.69 -39.03 -1.83
N LYS A 168 -23.93 -37.98 -2.13
CA LYS A 168 -22.96 -37.32 -1.23
C LYS A 168 -21.79 -38.21 -0.77
N ARG A 169 -21.52 -39.32 -1.46
CA ARG A 169 -20.42 -40.24 -1.08
C ARG A 169 -19.02 -39.60 -1.14
N TYR A 170 -18.88 -38.47 -1.82
CA TYR A 170 -17.63 -37.70 -1.84
C TYR A 170 -17.32 -36.98 -0.51
N VAL A 171 -18.32 -36.75 0.34
CA VAL A 171 -18.17 -36.06 1.63
C VAL A 171 -17.24 -36.84 2.56
N ASP A 172 -17.33 -38.18 2.56
CA ASP A 172 -16.42 -39.02 3.35
C ASP A 172 -14.96 -38.92 2.87
N LEU A 173 -14.75 -38.76 1.56
CA LEU A 173 -13.41 -38.49 1.02
C LEU A 173 -12.89 -37.13 1.46
N LEU A 174 -13.75 -36.10 1.46
CA LEU A 174 -13.37 -34.76 1.94
C LEU A 174 -12.99 -34.80 3.41
N LYS A 175 -13.77 -35.48 4.25
CA LYS A 175 -13.46 -35.67 5.68
C LYS A 175 -12.15 -36.39 5.89
N LYS A 176 -11.91 -37.47 5.14
CA LYS A 176 -10.66 -38.23 5.22
C LYS A 176 -9.48 -37.36 4.82
N TYR A 177 -9.61 -36.60 3.74
CA TYR A 177 -8.59 -35.65 3.28
C TYR A 177 -8.32 -34.59 4.35
N HIS A 178 -9.36 -33.95 4.88
CA HIS A 178 -9.28 -32.96 5.95
C HIS A 178 -8.66 -33.53 7.23
N ALA A 179 -9.09 -34.71 7.70
CA ALA A 179 -8.56 -35.34 8.91
C ALA A 179 -7.10 -35.78 8.78
N ALA A 180 -6.71 -36.31 7.61
CA ALA A 180 -5.31 -36.65 7.31
C ALA A 180 -4.43 -35.40 7.34
N TYR A 181 -4.96 -34.30 6.82
CA TYR A 181 -4.32 -32.98 6.84
C TYR A 181 -4.17 -32.42 8.27
N HIS A 182 -5.20 -32.56 9.12
CA HIS A 182 -5.21 -32.03 10.50
C HIS A 182 -4.36 -32.81 11.52
N LYS A 183 -4.06 -34.10 11.29
CA LYS A 183 -3.29 -34.95 12.22
C LYS A 183 -1.80 -34.58 12.33
N ALA A 184 -1.28 -33.67 11.52
CA ALA A 184 0.16 -33.46 11.35
C ALA A 184 0.80 -32.35 12.21
N VAL A 185 0.05 -31.54 12.97
CA VAL A 185 0.63 -30.37 13.66
C VAL A 185 0.02 -30.19 15.07
N PRO A 186 0.84 -30.07 16.14
CA PRO A 186 0.35 -29.83 17.50
C PRO A 186 -0.47 -28.53 17.56
N THR A 187 -1.55 -28.56 18.35
CA THR A 187 -2.35 -27.37 18.66
C THR A 187 -1.41 -26.29 19.20
N PRO A 188 -1.31 -25.11 18.57
CA PRO A 188 -0.51 -24.03 19.15
C PRO A 188 -1.11 -23.72 20.52
N SER A 189 -0.29 -23.85 21.56
CA SER A 189 -0.64 -23.32 22.88
C SER A 189 -0.83 -21.82 22.72
N LEU A 190 -2.00 -21.32 23.10
CA LEU A 190 -2.24 -19.90 23.35
C LEU A 190 -1.14 -19.38 24.28
N ALA A 191 -0.12 -18.76 23.70
CA ALA A 191 0.86 -18.02 24.48
C ALA A 191 0.25 -16.66 24.76
N MET A 192 -0.12 -16.42 26.02
CA MET A 192 -0.35 -15.06 26.50
C MET A 192 0.98 -14.32 26.39
N ALA A 193 1.08 -13.37 25.47
CA ALA A 193 2.24 -12.52 25.33
C ALA A 193 1.84 -11.11 25.74
N THR A 194 2.01 -10.74 27.01
CA THR A 194 1.85 -9.36 27.48
C THR A 194 2.78 -8.42 26.71
N SER A 195 2.24 -7.50 25.90
CA SER A 195 3.07 -6.40 25.37
C SER A 195 3.05 -5.26 26.37
N THR A 196 4.10 -5.18 27.19
CA THR A 196 4.35 -4.00 28.02
C THR A 196 4.97 -2.90 27.16
N ALA A 197 4.23 -1.81 26.94
CA ALA A 197 4.81 -0.59 26.40
C ALA A 197 5.63 0.09 27.50
N ALA A 198 6.95 0.07 27.37
CA ALA A 198 7.84 0.92 28.15
C ALA A 198 8.17 2.18 27.33
N GLY A 199 7.31 3.20 27.40
CA GLY A 199 7.74 4.54 27.01
C GLY A 199 6.65 5.57 26.70
N GLY A 200 6.60 6.61 27.52
CA GLY A 200 6.05 7.95 27.27
C GLY A 200 4.91 8.36 28.20
N ARG A 201 4.46 9.62 28.10
CA ARG A 201 3.45 10.21 28.99
C ARG A 201 2.11 9.48 28.92
N TYR A 202 1.88 8.58 27.96
CA TYR A 202 0.60 7.94 27.72
C TYR A 202 0.76 6.44 27.36
N TYR A 203 -0.21 5.67 27.83
CA TYR A 203 -0.57 4.28 27.53
C TYR A 203 0.16 3.09 28.17
N PHE A 204 -0.61 2.46 29.06
CA PHE A 204 -0.59 1.02 29.29
C PHE A 204 -1.86 0.44 28.64
N VAL A 205 -1.70 -0.36 27.58
CA VAL A 205 -2.81 -1.15 27.02
C VAL A 205 -2.74 -2.52 27.66
N GLU A 206 -3.63 -2.78 28.61
CA GLU A 206 -3.88 -4.14 29.09
C GLU A 206 -4.93 -4.78 28.16
N ALA A 207 -4.51 -5.06 26.93
CA ALA A 207 -5.24 -5.97 26.08
C ALA A 207 -4.87 -7.40 26.50
N GLU A 208 -5.80 -8.34 26.43
CA GLU A 208 -5.43 -9.74 26.32
C GLU A 208 -4.64 -9.90 25.01
N THR A 209 -3.33 -9.68 25.08
CA THR A 209 -2.43 -9.76 23.93
C THR A 209 -2.09 -11.23 23.69
N GLY A 210 -2.97 -11.87 22.93
CA GLY A 210 -2.57 -12.77 21.85
C GLY A 210 -2.82 -12.05 20.52
N GLU A 211 -2.35 -12.60 19.41
CA GLU A 211 -3.14 -12.39 18.19
C GLU A 211 -4.57 -12.80 18.56
N LEU A 212 -5.51 -11.85 18.54
CA LEU A 212 -6.92 -12.20 18.63
C LEU A 212 -7.16 -13.24 17.53
N GLU A 213 -7.93 -14.30 17.81
CA GLU A 213 -8.12 -15.41 16.85
C GLU A 213 -8.50 -14.93 15.44
N ASP A 214 -9.05 -13.72 15.35
CA ASP A 214 -9.55 -13.05 14.15
C ASP A 214 -8.53 -12.18 13.39
N GLY A 215 -7.26 -12.15 13.82
CA GLY A 215 -6.18 -11.44 13.13
C GLY A 215 -6.06 -9.95 13.43
N TYR A 216 -6.77 -9.46 14.46
CA TYR A 216 -6.62 -8.08 14.94
C TYR A 216 -5.51 -7.96 15.99
N SER A 217 -4.77 -6.86 15.95
CA SER A 217 -3.83 -6.49 17.01
C SER A 217 -3.69 -4.97 17.16
N LEU A 218 -3.11 -4.53 18.27
CA LEU A 218 -2.80 -3.13 18.52
C LEU A 218 -1.29 -2.91 18.41
N GLU A 219 -0.88 -1.82 17.76
CA GLU A 219 0.52 -1.39 17.69
C GLU A 219 0.62 0.08 18.08
N LEU A 220 1.64 0.46 18.85
CA LEU A 220 1.84 1.86 19.23
C LEU A 220 2.70 2.58 18.19
N GLU A 221 2.27 3.78 17.78
CA GLU A 221 3.10 4.69 17.00
C GLU A 221 4.03 5.48 17.90
N ASP A 222 3.42 6.08 18.93
CA ASP A 222 4.06 6.89 19.94
C ASP A 222 3.24 6.83 21.22
N PRO A 223 3.66 7.50 22.31
CA PRO A 223 2.96 7.39 23.59
C PRO A 223 1.47 7.72 23.48
N ASN A 224 1.09 8.65 22.61
CA ASN A 224 -0.25 9.19 22.53
C ASN A 224 -1.10 8.52 21.45
N LYS A 225 -0.49 7.69 20.61
CA LYS A 225 -1.07 7.20 19.35
C LYS A 225 -0.87 5.71 19.17
N PHE A 226 -1.95 5.04 18.75
CA PHE A 226 -1.92 3.64 18.41
C PHE A 226 -2.57 3.37 17.04
N TYR A 227 -2.16 2.27 16.43
CA TYR A 227 -2.73 1.66 15.24
C TYR A 227 -3.54 0.43 15.62
N MET A 228 -4.66 0.24 14.94
CA MET A 228 -5.32 -1.06 14.85
C MET A 228 -4.77 -1.77 13.61
N LEU A 229 -4.28 -2.99 13.82
CA LEU A 229 -3.78 -3.86 12.79
C LEU A 229 -4.83 -4.92 12.48
N ASN A 230 -5.00 -5.25 11.22
CA ASN A 230 -5.85 -6.35 10.78
C ASN A 230 -5.13 -7.21 9.74
N LYS A 231 -4.97 -8.49 10.06
CA LYS A 231 -4.46 -9.55 9.16
C LYS A 231 -5.58 -10.52 8.74
N GLY A 232 -6.82 -10.27 9.17
CA GLY A 232 -7.98 -11.08 8.83
C GLY A 232 -8.65 -10.64 7.52
N PRO A 233 -9.45 -11.52 6.90
CA PRO A 233 -10.17 -11.23 5.66
C PRO A 233 -11.37 -10.28 5.84
N ARG A 234 -11.81 -10.05 7.08
CA ARG A 234 -13.03 -9.30 7.40
C ARG A 234 -12.72 -7.90 7.90
N THR A 235 -13.68 -7.01 7.69
CA THR A 235 -13.66 -5.63 8.15
C THR A 235 -14.29 -5.54 9.53
N ALA A 236 -13.92 -4.53 10.31
CA ALA A 236 -14.55 -4.24 11.59
C ALA A 236 -14.85 -2.75 11.74
N THR A 237 -15.62 -2.42 12.76
CA THR A 237 -15.74 -1.04 13.26
C THR A 237 -15.27 -1.03 14.71
N ALA A 238 -14.33 -0.15 15.01
CA ALA A 238 -13.87 0.07 16.38
C ALA A 238 -14.65 1.21 17.02
N PHE A 239 -15.04 1.02 18.28
CA PHE A 239 -15.69 2.01 19.12
C PHE A 239 -14.84 2.23 20.37
N ILE A 240 -14.49 3.49 20.66
CA ILE A 240 -13.79 3.88 21.90
C ILE A 240 -14.79 4.47 22.87
N TYR A 241 -14.72 4.01 24.11
CA TYR A 241 -15.48 4.55 25.24
C TYR A 241 -14.54 4.88 26.39
N LYS A 242 -14.56 6.10 26.90
CA LYS A 242 -13.91 6.50 28.14
C LYS A 242 -14.77 6.01 29.31
N THR A 243 -14.32 4.96 29.98
CA THR A 243 -15.11 4.26 31.01
C THR A 243 -14.83 4.75 32.41
N GLN A 244 -13.61 5.21 32.71
CA GLN A 244 -13.25 5.78 34.01
C GLN A 244 -12.29 6.95 33.87
N VAL A 245 -12.31 7.87 34.83
CA VAL A 245 -11.36 8.98 34.92
C VAL A 245 -10.91 9.20 36.35
N LYS A 246 -9.61 9.40 36.58
CA LYS A 246 -9.08 9.94 37.83
C LYS A 246 -8.69 11.38 37.56
N ARG A 247 -9.40 12.33 38.17
CA ARG A 247 -9.04 13.75 38.06
C ARG A 247 -7.88 14.11 38.98
N ASN A 248 -7.18 15.19 38.68
CA ASN A 248 -6.10 15.70 39.51
C ASN A 248 -6.57 15.87 40.97
N ASN A 249 -5.77 15.37 41.92
CA ASN A 249 -6.06 15.35 43.36
C ASN A 249 -7.25 14.47 43.79
N ALA A 250 -7.90 13.73 42.89
CA ALA A 250 -8.93 12.76 43.27
C ALA A 250 -8.28 11.49 43.81
N VAL A 251 -8.74 11.03 44.98
CA VAL A 251 -8.21 9.82 45.61
C VAL A 251 -8.60 8.55 44.85
N GLN A 252 -9.80 8.55 44.24
CA GLN A 252 -10.37 7.39 43.56
C GLN A 252 -10.80 7.75 42.13
N PRO A 253 -10.69 6.82 41.16
CA PRO A 253 -11.28 6.99 39.84
C PRO A 253 -12.81 7.14 39.91
N GLN A 254 -13.35 8.04 39.09
CA GLN A 254 -14.78 8.17 38.81
C GLN A 254 -15.13 7.27 37.63
N THR A 255 -16.04 6.32 37.83
CA THR A 255 -16.65 5.55 36.74
C THR A 255 -17.61 6.45 35.94
N LEU A 256 -17.38 6.54 34.64
CA LEU A 256 -18.27 7.24 33.69
C LEU A 256 -19.28 6.27 33.06
N ILE A 257 -18.84 5.05 32.76
CA ILE A 257 -19.65 4.00 32.15
C ILE A 257 -19.48 2.72 32.97
N SER A 258 -20.53 2.32 33.69
CA SER A 258 -20.57 1.08 34.47
C SER A 258 -21.09 -0.12 33.67
N ALA A 259 -21.88 0.14 32.63
CA ALA A 259 -22.40 -0.85 31.68
C ALA A 259 -22.64 -0.19 30.31
N PHE A 260 -22.54 -0.98 29.25
CA PHE A 260 -22.85 -0.54 27.88
C PHE A 260 -24.34 -0.76 27.61
N GLU A 261 -25.13 0.30 27.76
CA GLU A 261 -26.55 0.28 27.44
C GLU A 261 -26.75 0.59 25.94
N ARG A 262 -27.94 0.29 25.40
CA ARG A 262 -28.25 0.57 23.99
C ARG A 262 -27.98 2.01 23.57
N ALA A 263 -28.27 2.97 24.46
CA ALA A 263 -28.09 4.39 24.20
C ALA A 263 -26.66 4.90 24.47
N THR A 264 -25.74 4.07 24.97
CA THR A 264 -24.36 4.49 25.26
C THR A 264 -23.67 4.93 23.96
N LYS A 265 -23.15 6.17 23.96
CA LYS A 265 -22.46 6.76 22.81
C LYS A 265 -20.96 6.56 22.94
N SER A 266 -20.32 6.19 21.83
CA SER A 266 -18.86 6.13 21.75
C SER A 266 -18.28 7.54 21.65
N ASP A 267 -17.08 7.74 22.21
CA ASP A 267 -16.32 8.99 22.05
C ASP A 267 -15.76 9.11 20.64
N LYS A 268 -15.41 7.96 20.04
CA LYS A 268 -14.86 7.85 18.70
C LYS A 268 -15.23 6.52 18.09
N GLN A 269 -15.47 6.54 16.78
CA GLN A 269 -15.66 5.35 15.96
C GLN A 269 -14.84 5.45 14.68
N TRP A 270 -14.37 4.32 14.16
CA TRP A 270 -13.74 4.27 12.84
C TRP A 270 -13.84 2.87 12.24
N PHE A 271 -13.76 2.83 10.91
CA PHE A 271 -13.70 1.61 10.14
C PHE A 271 -12.29 1.01 10.19
N VAL A 272 -12.22 -0.31 10.39
CA VAL A 272 -10.99 -1.10 10.35
C VAL A 272 -11.03 -1.93 9.07
N GLU A 273 -10.13 -1.63 8.14
CA GLU A 273 -10.04 -2.34 6.87
C GLU A 273 -9.64 -3.80 7.05
N ASN A 274 -10.02 -4.64 6.09
CA ASN A 274 -9.58 -6.02 6.05
C ASN A 274 -8.15 -6.13 5.50
N GLY A 275 -7.43 -7.18 5.90
CA GLY A 275 -6.11 -7.47 5.37
C GLY A 275 -6.15 -7.65 3.84
N THR A 276 -5.08 -7.24 3.15
CA THR A 276 -5.00 -7.34 1.68
C THR A 276 -4.38 -8.67 1.27
N TYR A 277 -5.08 -9.49 0.49
CA TYR A 277 -4.53 -10.78 0.04
C TYR A 277 -3.19 -10.59 -0.71
N ILE A 278 -2.14 -11.30 -0.31
CA ILE A 278 -0.81 -11.25 -0.95
C ILE A 278 -0.61 -12.53 -1.79
N PRO A 279 -0.73 -12.47 -3.13
CA PRO A 279 -0.59 -13.66 -3.98
C PRO A 279 0.85 -14.19 -4.11
N GLN A 280 1.85 -13.41 -3.66
CA GLN A 280 3.27 -13.61 -3.97
C GLN A 280 4.10 -14.20 -2.82
N GLN A 281 3.60 -14.19 -1.56
CA GLN A 281 4.35 -14.72 -0.41
C GLN A 281 4.38 -16.25 -0.32
N HIS A 282 3.77 -16.95 -1.29
CA HIS A 282 3.91 -18.40 -1.44
C HIS A 282 4.23 -18.75 -2.91
N PRO A 283 5.50 -19.07 -3.23
CA PRO A 283 5.87 -19.61 -4.53
C PRO A 283 5.45 -21.08 -4.55
N PHE A 284 4.37 -21.41 -5.25
CA PHE A 284 3.72 -22.73 -5.27
C PHE A 284 4.65 -23.94 -5.07
N GLY A 285 4.56 -24.53 -3.90
CA GLY A 285 4.39 -25.97 -3.72
C GLY A 285 3.23 -26.11 -2.74
N PHE A 286 2.22 -26.91 -3.05
CA PHE A 286 1.00 -27.08 -2.24
C PHE A 286 1.25 -27.83 -0.92
N GLU A 287 2.33 -27.49 -0.21
CA GLU A 287 2.26 -27.34 1.24
C GLU A 287 1.72 -25.94 1.55
N VAL A 288 0.58 -25.57 0.94
CA VAL A 288 -0.24 -24.52 1.55
C VAL A 288 -0.55 -25.11 2.90
N ASP A 289 -0.02 -24.52 3.96
CA ASP A 289 -0.55 -24.80 5.27
C ASP A 289 -2.00 -24.30 5.24
N TYR A 290 -2.93 -25.11 4.71
CA TYR A 290 -4.34 -24.79 4.60
C TYR A 290 -4.89 -24.44 5.98
N ARG A 291 -4.19 -24.82 7.06
CA ARG A 291 -4.40 -24.37 8.43
C ARG A 291 -4.06 -22.90 8.64
N LYS A 292 -2.95 -22.36 8.11
CA LYS A 292 -2.66 -20.91 8.10
C LYS A 292 -3.62 -20.15 7.18
N PHE A 293 -4.05 -20.80 6.10
CA PHE A 293 -5.08 -20.27 5.21
C PHE A 293 -6.41 -20.11 5.94
N LEU A 294 -6.80 -21.16 6.65
CA LEU A 294 -7.98 -21.23 7.49
C LEU A 294 -7.85 -20.27 8.70
N LEU A 295 -6.68 -20.20 9.36
CA LEU A 295 -6.40 -19.35 10.53
C LEU A 295 -6.05 -17.89 10.16
N GLY A 296 -6.08 -17.49 8.89
CA GLY A 296 -5.85 -16.10 8.44
C GLY A 296 -4.43 -15.54 8.58
N LYS A 297 -3.48 -16.23 9.23
CA LYS A 297 -2.25 -15.60 9.78
C LYS A 297 -1.18 -15.16 8.76
N THR A 298 -1.21 -15.63 7.52
CA THR A 298 -0.13 -15.36 6.52
C THR A 298 -0.58 -15.02 5.11
N LEU A 299 -1.89 -14.96 4.84
CA LEU A 299 -2.38 -14.72 3.48
C LEU A 299 -2.66 -13.26 3.17
N PHE A 300 -2.91 -12.50 4.23
CA PHE A 300 -3.27 -11.11 4.12
C PHE A 300 -2.12 -10.27 4.65
N ALA A 301 -1.72 -9.30 3.85
CA ALA A 301 -0.94 -8.17 4.32
C ALA A 301 -1.68 -7.54 5.47
N GLU A 302 -0.95 -7.32 6.56
CA GLU A 302 -1.41 -6.47 7.64
C GLU A 302 -1.81 -5.12 7.06
N VAL A 303 -3.04 -4.70 7.34
CA VAL A 303 -3.48 -3.33 7.10
C VAL A 303 -3.49 -2.60 8.43
N LYS A 304 -2.92 -1.39 8.43
CA LYS A 304 -2.89 -0.50 9.59
C LYS A 304 -3.98 0.54 9.43
N SER A 305 -4.74 0.78 10.49
CA SER A 305 -5.59 1.97 10.57
C SER A 305 -4.76 3.25 10.54
N GLY A 306 -5.40 4.42 10.51
CA GLY A 306 -4.72 5.67 10.88
C GLY A 306 -4.27 5.66 12.34
N PRO A 307 -3.41 6.59 12.77
CA PRO A 307 -3.07 6.70 14.18
C PRO A 307 -4.25 7.25 14.98
N HIS A 308 -4.56 6.60 16.10
CA HIS A 308 -5.66 6.95 16.98
C HIS A 308 -5.13 7.44 18.33
N GLU A 309 -5.60 8.62 18.73
CA GLU A 309 -5.33 9.18 20.05
C GLU A 309 -6.42 8.79 21.04
N LEU A 310 -6.02 8.63 22.30
CA LEU A 310 -6.94 8.45 23.41
C LEU A 310 -6.81 9.66 24.36
N PRO A 311 -7.78 10.60 24.32
CA PRO A 311 -7.60 11.95 24.84
C PRO A 311 -7.70 12.07 26.36
N LEU A 312 -6.60 12.37 27.03
CA LEU A 312 -6.62 12.75 28.45
C LEU A 312 -6.87 14.27 28.57
N ALA A 313 -7.87 14.69 29.34
CA ALA A 313 -8.12 16.11 29.59
C ALA A 313 -7.04 16.71 30.52
N ASP A 314 -6.87 18.03 30.50
CA ASP A 314 -5.84 18.72 31.30
C ASP A 314 -6.02 18.53 32.82
N ASP A 315 -7.24 18.26 33.28
CA ASP A 315 -7.57 17.98 34.68
C ASP A 315 -7.63 16.48 35.02
N GLU A 316 -7.29 15.59 34.08
CA GLU A 316 -7.28 14.13 34.27
C GLU A 316 -5.84 13.61 34.51
N GLU A 317 -5.63 12.91 35.62
CA GLU A 317 -4.41 12.16 35.94
C GLU A 317 -4.41 10.79 35.25
N MET A 318 -5.59 10.24 34.98
CA MET A 318 -5.78 8.94 34.35
C MET A 318 -7.15 8.86 33.68
N ALA A 319 -7.24 8.14 32.57
CA ALA A 319 -8.50 7.75 31.98
C ALA A 319 -8.41 6.30 31.50
N GLU A 320 -9.38 5.48 31.88
CA GLU A 320 -9.56 4.14 31.32
C GLU A 320 -10.51 4.19 30.14
N TYR A 321 -10.16 3.43 29.11
CA TYR A 321 -10.91 3.28 27.89
C TYR A 321 -11.22 1.82 27.64
N THR A 322 -12.39 1.58 27.09
CA THR A 322 -12.78 0.31 26.51
C THR A 322 -12.91 0.48 25.00
N ILE A 323 -12.11 -0.28 24.25
CA ILE A 323 -12.15 -0.35 22.80
C ILE A 323 -12.97 -1.59 22.44
N ARG A 324 -14.10 -1.40 21.76
CA ARG A 324 -14.98 -2.48 21.32
C ARG A 324 -14.91 -2.58 19.81
N LEU A 325 -14.35 -3.69 19.33
CA LEU A 325 -14.26 -4.03 17.92
C LEU A 325 -15.47 -4.88 17.55
N VAL A 326 -16.27 -4.38 16.61
CA VAL A 326 -17.45 -5.07 16.10
C VAL A 326 -17.17 -5.56 14.69
N ASN A 327 -17.29 -6.87 14.47
CA ASN A 327 -17.04 -7.56 13.20
C ASN A 327 -18.19 -8.54 12.91
N ALA A 328 -18.22 -9.12 11.72
CA ALA A 328 -19.02 -10.30 11.43
C ALA A 328 -18.47 -11.55 12.13
N GLY A 329 -19.24 -12.08 13.07
CA GLY A 329 -18.94 -13.30 13.82
C GLY A 329 -20.15 -13.75 14.63
N VAL A 330 -20.34 -15.07 14.82
CA VAL A 330 -21.51 -15.59 15.57
C VAL A 330 -21.36 -15.47 17.08
N ASN A 331 -20.13 -15.27 17.57
CA ASN A 331 -19.84 -15.12 18.99
C ASN A 331 -20.09 -13.67 19.44
N VAL A 332 -21.37 -13.30 19.54
CA VAL A 332 -21.81 -12.01 20.09
C VAL A 332 -23.11 -12.16 20.88
N GLN A 333 -23.19 -11.50 22.03
CA GLN A 333 -24.42 -11.32 22.78
C GLN A 333 -25.01 -9.96 22.38
N GLU A 334 -26.05 -9.95 21.55
CA GLU A 334 -26.60 -8.70 20.98
C GLU A 334 -27.17 -7.72 22.02
N ASP A 335 -27.55 -8.21 23.18
CA ASP A 335 -27.99 -7.41 24.32
C ASP A 335 -26.83 -6.63 24.96
N LEU A 336 -25.57 -7.03 24.71
CA LEU A 336 -24.40 -6.26 25.12
C LEU A 336 -24.04 -5.14 24.14
N LEU A 337 -24.59 -5.11 22.92
CA LEU A 337 -24.26 -4.11 21.90
C LEU A 337 -25.04 -2.80 22.11
N THR A 338 -24.35 -1.68 21.94
CA THR A 338 -25.01 -0.37 21.78
C THR A 338 -25.78 -0.30 20.45
N ASP A 339 -26.66 0.68 20.26
CA ASP A 339 -27.41 0.83 19.00
C ASP A 339 -26.46 1.07 17.80
N ASP A 340 -25.40 1.85 18.00
CA ASP A 340 -24.39 2.14 16.96
C ASP A 340 -23.53 0.89 16.67
N GLU A 341 -23.16 0.13 17.71
CA GLU A 341 -22.47 -1.15 17.57
C GLU A 341 -23.33 -2.20 16.85
N ARG A 342 -24.63 -2.26 17.15
CA ARG A 342 -25.56 -3.17 16.49
C ARG A 342 -25.73 -2.84 15.00
N ALA A 343 -25.78 -1.55 14.66
CA ALA A 343 -25.81 -1.12 13.27
C ALA A 343 -24.54 -1.54 12.52
N ALA A 344 -23.37 -1.34 13.14
CA ALA A 344 -22.09 -1.80 12.59
C ALA A 344 -22.01 -3.32 12.46
N TYR A 345 -22.47 -4.06 13.48
CA TYR A 345 -22.57 -5.51 13.45
C TYR A 345 -23.42 -5.96 12.26
N SER A 346 -24.64 -5.44 12.12
CA SER A 346 -25.52 -5.76 10.99
C SER A 346 -24.87 -5.47 9.63
N LYS A 347 -24.20 -4.31 9.49
CA LYS A 347 -23.46 -3.94 8.27
C LYS A 347 -22.38 -4.97 7.95
N HIS A 348 -21.51 -5.29 8.91
CA HIS A 348 -20.44 -6.27 8.71
C HIS A 348 -20.99 -7.66 8.43
N MET A 349 -22.05 -8.09 9.12
CA MET A 349 -22.72 -9.37 8.88
C MET A 349 -23.28 -9.47 7.46
N HIS A 350 -23.94 -8.42 6.96
CA HIS A 350 -24.44 -8.39 5.58
C HIS A 350 -23.30 -8.46 4.58
N ALA A 351 -22.25 -7.67 4.77
CA ALA A 351 -21.07 -7.68 3.92
C ALA A 351 -20.40 -9.07 3.91
N ALA A 352 -20.18 -9.66 5.08
CA ALA A 352 -19.62 -10.99 5.22
C ALA A 352 -20.52 -12.06 4.60
N LEU A 353 -21.84 -12.03 4.80
CA LEU A 353 -22.74 -12.99 4.14
C LEU A 353 -22.59 -12.94 2.61
N ILE A 354 -22.51 -11.73 2.05
CA ILE A 354 -22.39 -11.58 0.60
C ILE A 354 -21.00 -11.98 0.08
N VAL A 355 -19.93 -11.52 0.72
CA VAL A 355 -18.55 -11.82 0.31
C VAL A 355 -18.17 -13.27 0.59
N ASP A 356 -18.62 -13.82 1.71
CA ASP A 356 -18.19 -15.14 2.18
C ASP A 356 -18.96 -16.29 1.56
N PHE A 357 -20.23 -16.06 1.21
CA PHE A 357 -21.11 -17.08 0.65
C PHE A 357 -21.64 -16.65 -0.71
N TYR A 358 -22.39 -15.55 -0.78
CA TYR A 358 -23.15 -15.25 -1.99
C TYR A 358 -22.28 -15.08 -3.24
N LEU A 359 -21.24 -14.24 -3.20
CA LEU A 359 -20.36 -13.97 -4.35
C LEU A 359 -19.52 -15.20 -4.75
N PRO A 360 -18.92 -15.96 -3.83
CA PRO A 360 -18.26 -17.23 -4.14
C PRO A 360 -19.14 -18.19 -4.93
N PHE A 361 -20.42 -18.30 -4.58
CA PHE A 361 -21.33 -19.22 -5.26
C PHE A 361 -21.90 -18.61 -6.54
N MET A 362 -22.55 -17.46 -6.46
CA MET A 362 -23.22 -16.85 -7.60
C MET A 362 -22.25 -16.22 -8.59
N GLY A 363 -21.22 -15.53 -8.08
CA GLY A 363 -20.22 -14.88 -8.89
C GLY A 363 -19.48 -15.87 -9.77
N ILE A 364 -19.08 -17.01 -9.24
CA ILE A 364 -18.33 -18.01 -10.01
C ILE A 364 -19.24 -18.79 -10.96
N ASN A 365 -20.43 -19.20 -10.53
CA ASN A 365 -21.37 -19.86 -11.44
C ASN A 365 -21.77 -18.96 -12.63
N LEU A 366 -21.74 -17.63 -12.44
CA LEU A 366 -22.04 -16.65 -13.48
C LEU A 366 -20.79 -16.07 -14.18
N GLY A 367 -19.59 -16.45 -13.74
CA GLY A 367 -18.33 -15.95 -14.32
C GLY A 367 -18.07 -14.47 -14.08
N LEU A 368 -18.63 -13.88 -13.03
CA LEU A 368 -18.52 -12.45 -12.74
C LEU A 368 -17.07 -12.08 -12.49
N ASP A 369 -16.59 -11.08 -13.23
CA ASP A 369 -15.40 -10.36 -12.85
C ASP A 369 -15.76 -9.36 -11.74
N ILE A 370 -15.23 -9.53 -10.54
CA ILE A 370 -15.47 -8.61 -9.42
C ILE A 370 -14.20 -7.86 -9.01
N ASN A 371 -13.21 -7.78 -9.90
CA ASN A 371 -11.98 -7.03 -9.64
C ASN A 371 -12.25 -5.56 -9.34
N ASP A 372 -13.15 -4.91 -10.10
CA ASP A 372 -13.54 -3.50 -9.87
C ASP A 372 -14.19 -3.31 -8.50
N PHE A 373 -14.98 -4.30 -8.04
CA PHE A 373 -15.55 -4.30 -6.70
C PHE A 373 -14.44 -4.39 -5.63
N TYR A 374 -13.47 -5.29 -5.80
CA TYR A 374 -12.33 -5.40 -4.89
C TYR A 374 -11.31 -4.25 -4.98
N ALA A 375 -11.37 -3.42 -6.02
CA ALA A 375 -10.60 -2.19 -6.13
C ALA A 375 -11.19 -1.03 -5.31
N MET A 376 -12.47 -1.11 -4.90
CA MET A 376 -13.09 -0.13 -4.01
C MET A 376 -12.52 -0.21 -2.60
N GLY A 377 -12.60 0.89 -1.84
CA GLY A 377 -12.27 0.89 -0.40
C GLY A 377 -13.14 -0.12 0.37
N ALA A 378 -12.57 -0.77 1.38
CA ALA A 378 -13.26 -1.82 2.13
C ALA A 378 -14.55 -1.34 2.81
N GLU A 379 -14.56 -0.09 3.29
CA GLU A 379 -15.75 0.56 3.86
C GLU A 379 -16.85 0.75 2.82
N GLU A 380 -16.49 1.28 1.66
CA GLU A 380 -17.44 1.50 0.54
C GLU A 380 -18.07 0.17 0.10
N ARG A 381 -17.28 -0.91 0.02
CA ARG A 381 -17.80 -2.25 -0.28
C ARG A 381 -18.83 -2.68 0.77
N ALA A 382 -18.50 -2.57 2.05
CA ALA A 382 -19.39 -2.98 3.12
C ALA A 382 -20.70 -2.17 3.11
N ASP A 383 -20.63 -0.86 2.84
CA ASP A 383 -21.81 -0.01 2.70
C ASP A 383 -22.70 -0.39 1.52
N LYS A 384 -22.11 -0.65 0.34
CA LYS A 384 -22.87 -1.06 -0.84
C LYS A 384 -23.57 -2.41 -0.63
N LEU A 385 -22.90 -3.34 0.04
CA LEU A 385 -23.46 -4.66 0.33
C LEU A 385 -24.57 -4.60 1.39
N ASP A 386 -24.39 -3.82 2.46
CA ASP A 386 -25.45 -3.57 3.45
C ASP A 386 -26.67 -2.92 2.78
N ALA A 387 -26.45 -1.91 1.94
CA ALA A 387 -27.50 -1.25 1.17
C ALA A 387 -28.23 -2.22 0.24
N ALA A 388 -27.51 -3.12 -0.44
CA ALA A 388 -28.12 -4.14 -1.30
C ALA A 388 -29.03 -5.10 -0.52
N VAL A 389 -28.58 -5.56 0.64
CA VAL A 389 -29.36 -6.44 1.53
C VAL A 389 -30.62 -5.74 2.06
N ARG A 390 -30.52 -4.43 2.35
CA ARG A 390 -31.68 -3.61 2.74
C ARG A 390 -32.65 -3.35 1.59
N GLU A 391 -32.15 -2.99 0.40
CA GLU A 391 -32.93 -2.77 -0.83
C GLU A 391 -33.72 -4.03 -1.20
N ALA A 392 -33.11 -5.19 -1.03
CA ALA A 392 -33.75 -6.48 -1.26
C ALA A 392 -34.84 -6.83 -0.23
N GLY A 393 -34.91 -6.14 0.90
CA GLY A 393 -35.90 -6.37 1.95
C GLY A 393 -35.63 -7.61 2.82
N VAL A 394 -34.42 -8.17 2.77
CA VAL A 394 -34.04 -9.39 3.51
C VAL A 394 -33.22 -9.12 4.77
N HIS A 395 -32.87 -7.87 5.06
CA HIS A 395 -32.08 -7.47 6.23
C HIS A 395 -32.71 -7.87 7.58
N THR A 396 -34.04 -7.78 7.73
CA THR A 396 -34.72 -8.17 8.98
C THR A 396 -34.70 -9.68 9.20
N LEU A 397 -34.84 -10.44 8.11
CA LEU A 397 -34.71 -11.90 8.11
C LEU A 397 -33.29 -12.31 8.51
N ILE A 398 -32.29 -11.70 7.87
CA ILE A 398 -30.88 -11.96 8.15
C ILE A 398 -30.55 -11.62 9.60
N GLY A 399 -30.90 -10.42 10.07
CA GLY A 399 -30.69 -10.02 11.47
C GLY A 399 -31.37 -10.95 12.48
N GLY A 400 -32.60 -11.39 12.22
CA GLY A 400 -33.35 -12.28 13.12
C GLY A 400 -32.74 -13.67 13.33
N HIS A 401 -32.03 -14.22 12.34
CA HIS A 401 -31.33 -15.50 12.49
C HIS A 401 -29.92 -15.33 13.08
N LEU A 402 -29.20 -14.30 12.65
CA LEU A 402 -27.83 -14.05 13.10
C LEU A 402 -27.75 -13.65 14.57
N SER A 403 -28.72 -12.88 15.04
CA SER A 403 -28.87 -12.51 16.46
C SER A 403 -28.95 -13.69 17.43
N GLY A 404 -29.37 -14.86 16.95
CA GLY A 404 -29.43 -16.08 17.75
C GLY A 404 -28.25 -17.03 17.55
N GLY A 405 -27.21 -16.62 16.80
CA GLY A 405 -26.16 -17.55 16.35
C GLY A 405 -26.68 -18.62 15.38
N ARG A 406 -27.86 -18.42 14.77
CA ARG A 406 -28.57 -19.43 13.96
C ARG A 406 -28.20 -19.30 12.48
N LEU A 407 -26.90 -19.21 12.19
CA LEU A 407 -26.39 -19.06 10.83
C LEU A 407 -26.85 -20.20 9.92
N HIS A 408 -26.90 -21.43 10.42
CA HIS A 408 -27.44 -22.58 9.68
C HIS A 408 -28.90 -22.36 9.27
N GLU A 409 -29.76 -21.96 10.22
CA GLU A 409 -31.17 -21.66 9.92
C GLU A 409 -31.30 -20.51 8.92
N LEU A 410 -30.42 -19.50 9.01
CA LEU A 410 -30.39 -18.42 8.03
C LEU A 410 -30.13 -18.96 6.63
N LEU A 411 -29.08 -19.75 6.45
CA LEU A 411 -28.70 -20.28 5.13
C LEU A 411 -29.81 -21.16 4.54
N LYS A 412 -30.40 -22.05 5.34
CA LYS A 412 -31.57 -22.87 4.93
C LYS A 412 -32.78 -22.03 4.55
N THR A 413 -32.99 -20.95 5.28
CA THR A 413 -34.09 -20.02 5.03
C THR A 413 -33.83 -19.26 3.74
N LEU A 414 -32.62 -18.71 3.54
CA LEU A 414 -32.21 -18.06 2.30
C LEU A 414 -32.33 -19.00 1.10
N GLU A 415 -31.89 -20.26 1.22
CA GLU A 415 -32.09 -21.31 0.22
C GLU A 415 -33.57 -21.45 -0.16
N THR A 416 -34.44 -21.60 0.83
CA THR A 416 -35.90 -21.67 0.62
C THR A 416 -36.43 -20.42 -0.08
N TYR A 417 -35.93 -19.23 0.27
CA TYR A 417 -36.30 -17.97 -0.36
C TYR A 417 -35.80 -17.83 -1.80
N PHE A 418 -34.61 -18.36 -2.10
CA PHE A 418 -34.08 -18.40 -3.47
C PHE A 418 -34.88 -19.36 -4.36
N GLN A 419 -35.41 -20.45 -3.80
CA GLN A 419 -36.28 -21.40 -4.50
C GLN A 419 -37.73 -20.91 -4.64
N SER A 420 -38.20 -20.07 -3.72
CA SER A 420 -39.61 -19.67 -3.64
C SER A 420 -39.98 -18.56 -4.64
N GLU A 421 -40.72 -18.94 -5.69
CA GLU A 421 -41.29 -17.98 -6.67
C GLU A 421 -42.27 -16.98 -6.03
N SER A 422 -42.87 -17.31 -4.90
CA SER A 422 -43.98 -16.54 -4.32
C SER A 422 -43.54 -15.25 -3.62
N THR A 423 -42.28 -15.13 -3.24
CA THR A 423 -41.79 -13.98 -2.45
C THR A 423 -40.92 -13.01 -3.25
N GLY A 424 -40.26 -13.49 -4.32
CA GLY A 424 -39.35 -12.70 -5.15
C GLY A 424 -38.11 -12.14 -4.42
N TYR A 425 -37.90 -12.48 -3.14
CA TYR A 425 -36.79 -11.94 -2.35
C TYR A 425 -35.43 -12.39 -2.86
N GLY A 426 -35.30 -13.64 -3.30
CA GLY A 426 -34.07 -14.13 -3.92
C GLY A 426 -33.70 -13.30 -5.14
N LEU A 427 -34.64 -13.12 -6.07
CA LEU A 427 -34.43 -12.30 -7.28
C LEU A 427 -34.05 -10.85 -6.93
N LYS A 428 -34.75 -10.22 -5.99
CA LYS A 428 -34.45 -8.86 -5.53
C LYS A 428 -33.06 -8.76 -4.91
N LEU A 429 -32.65 -9.76 -4.11
CA LEU A 429 -31.31 -9.81 -3.56
C LEU A 429 -30.26 -9.96 -4.66
N HIS A 430 -30.52 -10.79 -5.67
CA HIS A 430 -29.62 -10.88 -6.81
C HIS A 430 -29.49 -9.55 -7.55
N GLU A 431 -30.60 -8.91 -7.90
CA GLU A 431 -30.60 -7.62 -8.58
C GLU A 431 -29.84 -6.54 -7.78
N ALA A 432 -30.08 -6.48 -6.47
CA ALA A 432 -29.45 -5.52 -5.58
C ALA A 432 -27.93 -5.77 -5.44
N VAL A 433 -27.50 -7.01 -5.29
CA VAL A 433 -26.07 -7.35 -5.19
C VAL A 433 -25.34 -7.07 -6.51
N PHE A 434 -25.93 -7.43 -7.65
CA PHE A 434 -25.37 -7.13 -8.97
C PHE A 434 -25.15 -5.63 -9.17
N LYS A 435 -26.16 -4.84 -8.82
CA LYS A 435 -26.07 -3.37 -8.82
C LYS A 435 -24.96 -2.87 -7.88
N ALA A 436 -24.84 -3.44 -6.68
CA ALA A 436 -23.80 -3.07 -5.71
C ALA A 436 -22.38 -3.39 -6.18
N VAL A 437 -22.17 -4.50 -6.89
CA VAL A 437 -20.87 -4.87 -7.47
C VAL A 437 -20.62 -4.24 -8.85
N GLY A 438 -21.51 -3.34 -9.31
CA GLY A 438 -21.36 -2.61 -10.57
C GLY A 438 -21.58 -3.46 -11.82
N ARG A 439 -22.31 -4.58 -11.72
CA ARG A 439 -22.57 -5.50 -12.82
C ARG A 439 -24.02 -5.41 -13.30
N ALA A 440 -24.19 -5.57 -14.62
CA ALA A 440 -25.51 -5.64 -15.21
C ALA A 440 -26.18 -6.95 -14.79
N VAL A 441 -27.45 -6.87 -14.40
CA VAL A 441 -28.26 -8.05 -14.12
C VAL A 441 -28.42 -8.86 -15.42
N PRO A 442 -28.04 -10.15 -15.44
CA PRO A 442 -28.22 -10.99 -16.62
C PRO A 442 -29.70 -11.04 -17.03
N GLN A 443 -30.01 -10.89 -18.33
CA GLN A 443 -31.40 -10.91 -18.82
C GLN A 443 -32.15 -12.20 -18.47
N ARG A 444 -31.41 -13.29 -18.28
CA ARG A 444 -31.94 -14.60 -17.89
C ARG A 444 -31.77 -14.88 -16.40
N LEU A 445 -31.45 -13.89 -15.56
CA LEU A 445 -31.20 -14.10 -14.12
C LEU A 445 -32.36 -14.82 -13.43
N ALA A 446 -33.63 -14.55 -13.76
CA ALA A 446 -34.75 -15.28 -13.16
C ALA A 446 -34.78 -16.76 -13.58
N GLY A 447 -34.48 -17.06 -14.86
CA GLY A 447 -34.37 -18.42 -15.35
C GLY A 447 -33.11 -19.13 -14.82
N ALA A 448 -32.01 -18.41 -14.69
CA ALA A 448 -30.77 -18.86 -14.09
C ALA A 448 -30.92 -19.03 -12.59
N ALA A 449 -31.62 -18.19 -11.84
CA ALA A 449 -31.87 -18.35 -10.41
C ALA A 449 -32.86 -19.49 -10.14
N LYS A 450 -33.82 -19.72 -11.04
CA LYS A 450 -34.71 -20.88 -11.01
C LYS A 450 -34.00 -22.19 -11.33
N ARG A 451 -33.19 -22.21 -12.39
CA ARG A 451 -32.39 -23.39 -12.82
C ARG A 451 -31.08 -23.56 -12.06
N ASN A 452 -30.62 -22.52 -11.38
CA ASN A 452 -29.64 -22.52 -10.31
C ASN A 452 -30.36 -22.39 -8.97
N GLY A 453 -31.63 -22.83 -8.89
CA GLY A 453 -32.24 -23.22 -7.62
C GLY A 453 -31.34 -24.23 -6.88
N TYR A 454 -30.42 -24.86 -7.64
CA TYR A 454 -29.16 -25.52 -7.28
C TYR A 454 -28.14 -24.69 -6.51
N LEU A 455 -28.43 -23.44 -6.13
CA LEU A 455 -27.92 -22.92 -4.86
C LEU A 455 -28.15 -24.02 -3.82
N SER A 456 -29.35 -24.61 -3.78
CA SER A 456 -29.69 -25.78 -2.99
C SER A 456 -28.93 -27.06 -3.29
N TYR A 457 -27.97 -27.12 -4.22
CA TYR A 457 -27.15 -28.31 -4.43
C TYR A 457 -25.76 -28.13 -3.84
N TYR A 458 -25.27 -26.89 -3.84
CA TYR A 458 -24.14 -26.46 -3.02
C TYR A 458 -24.56 -26.17 -1.56
N PHE A 459 -25.82 -25.80 -1.36
CA PHE A 459 -26.48 -25.52 -0.08
C PHE A 459 -27.39 -26.63 0.41
N ASP A 460 -27.62 -27.73 -0.35
CA ASP A 460 -28.53 -28.82 0.09
C ASP A 460 -28.14 -29.17 1.53
N SER A 461 -28.95 -28.68 2.46
CA SER A 461 -28.78 -28.83 3.90
C SER A 461 -28.82 -30.31 4.27
N GLU A 462 -29.41 -31.15 3.42
CA GLU A 462 -29.37 -32.59 3.56
C GLU A 462 -28.13 -33.25 2.90
N SER A 463 -27.33 -32.53 2.08
CA SER A 463 -26.14 -33.05 1.35
C SER A 463 -24.83 -32.84 2.04
N PHE A 464 -24.51 -31.57 2.23
CA PHE A 464 -23.22 -31.14 2.71
C PHE A 464 -23.24 -31.03 4.23
N TRP A 465 -24.46 -30.93 4.80
CA TRP A 465 -24.73 -30.42 6.13
C TRP A 465 -25.50 -31.43 7.01
N ASN A 466 -25.68 -32.69 6.60
CA ASN A 466 -26.61 -33.59 7.31
C ASN A 466 -26.10 -34.26 8.60
N THR A 467 -24.97 -33.81 9.18
CA THR A 467 -24.66 -34.15 10.57
C THR A 467 -24.24 -32.92 11.38
N GLU A 468 -24.91 -32.74 12.51
CA GLU A 468 -24.76 -31.66 13.49
C GLU A 468 -23.32 -31.41 13.98
N ARG A 469 -22.39 -32.34 13.72
CA ARG A 469 -20.98 -32.27 14.15
C ARG A 469 -20.02 -31.89 13.01
N GLU A 470 -20.41 -32.16 11.77
CA GLU A 470 -19.58 -31.91 10.57
C GLU A 470 -19.92 -30.55 9.95
N GLU A 471 -21.19 -30.11 10.09
CA GLU A 471 -21.61 -28.72 9.90
C GLU A 471 -20.81 -27.75 10.74
N ARG A 472 -20.62 -28.11 12.02
CA ARG A 472 -19.85 -27.36 13.00
C ARG A 472 -18.40 -27.17 12.57
N LEU A 473 -17.73 -28.23 12.12
CA LEU A 473 -16.33 -28.13 11.70
C LEU A 473 -16.09 -27.16 10.52
N PHE A 474 -17.07 -26.98 9.63
CA PHE A 474 -16.94 -26.07 8.48
C PHE A 474 -17.43 -24.65 8.79
N MET A 475 -18.61 -24.54 9.41
CA MET A 475 -19.25 -23.25 9.69
C MET A 475 -18.66 -22.60 10.94
N ASP A 476 -18.46 -23.37 12.01
CA ASP A 476 -17.90 -22.86 13.26
C ASP A 476 -16.49 -22.35 12.96
N TYR A 477 -15.66 -23.08 12.23
CA TYR A 477 -14.29 -22.64 11.95
C TYR A 477 -14.16 -21.23 11.32
N TYR A 478 -15.10 -20.81 10.47
CA TYR A 478 -15.07 -19.49 9.83
C TYR A 478 -15.91 -18.43 10.54
N TRP A 479 -16.86 -18.82 11.40
CA TRP A 479 -17.79 -17.89 12.05
C TRP A 479 -17.66 -17.89 13.58
N GLU A 480 -16.86 -18.78 14.17
CA GLU A 480 -16.35 -18.77 15.56
C GLU A 480 -15.53 -17.52 15.88
N THR A 481 -15.29 -16.66 14.89
CA THR A 481 -14.80 -15.32 15.10
C THR A 481 -15.71 -14.55 16.05
N TYR A 482 -15.14 -13.67 16.85
CA TYR A 482 -15.87 -12.85 17.78
C TYR A 482 -16.59 -11.72 17.04
N GLY A 483 -17.92 -11.66 17.16
CA GLY A 483 -18.70 -10.54 16.64
C GLY A 483 -18.47 -9.25 17.45
N LEU A 484 -18.00 -9.41 18.69
CA LEU A 484 -17.55 -8.34 19.57
C LEU A 484 -16.25 -8.74 20.29
N ILE A 485 -15.20 -7.95 20.09
CA ILE A 485 -13.94 -8.06 20.83
C ILE A 485 -13.81 -6.82 21.72
N THR A 486 -13.47 -7.02 23.00
CA THR A 486 -13.32 -5.92 23.96
C THR A 486 -11.89 -5.84 24.45
N LEU A 487 -11.27 -4.67 24.30
CA LEU A 487 -9.91 -4.37 24.74
C LEU A 487 -9.96 -3.24 25.77
N LYS A 488 -9.08 -3.29 26.78
CA LYS A 488 -8.93 -2.22 27.76
C LYS A 488 -7.65 -1.45 27.51
N ALA A 489 -7.72 -0.13 27.61
CA ALA A 489 -6.59 0.75 27.42
C ALA A 489 -6.62 1.86 28.47
N THR A 490 -5.47 2.21 29.06
CA THR A 490 -5.41 3.22 30.11
C THR A 490 -4.45 4.35 29.74
N ALA A 491 -4.97 5.57 29.61
CA ALA A 491 -4.17 6.80 29.60
C ALA A 491 -3.83 7.18 31.04
N ARG A 492 -2.61 7.65 31.25
CA ARG A 492 -2.20 8.34 32.48
C ARG A 492 -1.55 9.66 32.09
N ALA A 493 -1.59 10.65 32.96
CA ALA A 493 -0.71 11.79 32.87
C ALA A 493 0.66 11.32 33.36
N GLY A 494 1.68 11.41 32.53
CA GLY A 494 3.04 11.02 32.91
C GLY A 494 3.51 11.75 34.16
N VAL A 495 4.11 11.01 35.08
CA VAL A 495 4.76 11.47 36.32
C VAL A 495 5.89 12.47 36.05
N VAL A 496 6.40 12.53 34.82
CA VAL A 496 7.54 13.37 34.40
C VAL A 496 7.19 14.17 33.15
N ARG A 497 7.80 15.36 33.02
CA ARG A 497 7.74 16.21 31.84
C ARG A 497 9.13 16.61 31.37
N VAL A 498 9.44 16.42 30.09
CA VAL A 498 10.66 16.94 29.47
C VAL A 498 10.46 18.38 28.99
N SER A 499 11.46 19.21 29.22
CA SER A 499 11.54 20.59 28.75
C SER A 499 12.91 20.89 28.14
N PRO A 500 13.00 21.60 27.00
CA PRO A 500 11.88 21.95 26.11
C PRO A 500 11.28 20.71 25.42
N ARG A 501 9.98 20.75 25.11
CA ARG A 501 9.32 19.67 24.33
C ARG A 501 9.75 19.62 22.87
N ARG A 502 10.14 20.78 22.33
CA ARG A 502 10.62 20.94 20.97
C ARG A 502 11.84 21.83 20.99
N ALA A 503 12.88 21.42 20.29
CA ALA A 503 14.07 22.22 20.08
C ALA A 503 14.46 22.20 18.61
N ASN A 504 14.92 23.35 18.12
CA ASN A 504 15.53 23.44 16.80
C ASN A 504 17.02 23.70 17.01
N ILE A 505 17.84 22.79 16.54
CA ILE A 505 19.30 22.90 16.59
C ILE A 505 19.87 22.72 15.18
N THR A 506 21.13 23.06 14.98
CA THR A 506 21.85 22.79 13.73
C THR A 506 22.96 21.80 14.00
N ALA A 507 23.68 21.32 12.99
CA ALA A 507 24.92 20.59 13.24
C ALA A 507 26.07 21.50 13.72
N LEU A 508 25.94 22.83 13.61
CA LEU A 508 27.00 23.79 13.90
C LEU A 508 26.92 24.37 15.30
N ALA A 509 28.08 24.47 15.95
CA ALA A 509 28.24 25.27 17.15
C ALA A 509 27.94 26.76 16.86
N PRO A 510 27.42 27.52 17.84
CA PRO A 510 27.09 27.10 19.20
C PRO A 510 25.73 26.39 19.34
N ASN A 511 24.90 26.40 18.31
CA ASN A 511 23.52 25.88 18.34
C ASN A 511 23.42 24.39 17.97
N ASN A 512 24.45 23.58 18.27
CA ASN A 512 24.47 22.13 17.98
C ASN A 512 24.06 21.24 19.14
N SER A 513 23.67 21.84 20.24
CA SER A 513 23.20 21.11 21.40
C SER A 513 21.99 21.79 22.02
N VAL A 514 21.24 21.01 22.78
CA VAL A 514 20.13 21.48 23.58
C VAL A 514 20.13 20.76 24.91
N ALA A 515 20.04 21.53 25.99
CA ALA A 515 19.81 20.99 27.33
C ALA A 515 18.33 20.61 27.47
N LEU A 516 18.09 19.39 27.92
CA LEU A 516 16.79 18.81 28.23
C LEU A 516 16.72 18.57 29.74
N SER A 517 15.58 18.87 30.33
CA SER A 517 15.31 18.71 31.76
C SER A 517 14.03 17.92 31.97
N ALA A 518 14.05 16.96 32.89
CA ALA A 518 12.93 16.12 33.27
C ALA A 518 12.35 16.57 34.63
N VAL A 519 11.16 17.14 34.62
CA VAL A 519 10.48 17.63 35.82
C VAL A 519 9.43 16.61 36.25
N ILE A 520 9.54 16.08 37.46
CA ILE A 520 8.48 15.25 38.04
C ILE A 520 7.28 16.15 38.37
N GLU A 521 6.11 15.89 37.79
CA GLU A 521 4.90 16.73 37.96
C GLU A 521 4.07 16.34 39.19
N THR A 522 4.26 15.14 39.74
CA THR A 522 3.47 14.60 40.87
C THR A 522 4.21 14.68 42.21
N GLU A 523 3.59 15.29 43.23
CA GLU A 523 4.20 15.48 44.56
C GLU A 523 4.63 14.17 45.25
N GLU A 524 3.90 13.07 45.04
CA GLU A 524 4.22 11.74 45.61
C GLU A 524 5.65 11.29 45.29
N PHE A 525 6.18 11.70 44.13
CA PHE A 525 7.49 11.30 43.64
C PHE A 525 8.59 12.34 43.90
N HIS A 526 8.25 13.55 44.36
CA HIS A 526 9.24 14.60 44.66
C HIS A 526 10.20 14.24 45.81
N GLN A 527 9.75 13.38 46.74
CA GLN A 527 10.52 13.00 47.92
C GLN A 527 11.24 11.65 47.76
N LEU A 528 11.08 10.99 46.61
CA LEU A 528 11.61 9.66 46.38
C LEU A 528 12.96 9.73 45.68
N GLU A 529 13.90 8.88 46.08
CA GLU A 529 15.13 8.69 45.29
C GLU A 529 14.76 7.95 44.00
N VAL A 530 15.03 8.60 42.86
CA VAL A 530 14.74 8.10 41.52
C VAL A 530 15.99 8.10 40.65
N THR A 531 15.97 7.34 39.58
CA THR A 531 17.00 7.33 38.52
C THR A 531 16.36 7.72 37.20
N TYR A 532 17.03 8.53 36.38
CA TYR A 532 16.58 8.92 35.05
C TYR A 532 17.34 8.10 34.01
N ARG A 533 16.59 7.44 33.12
CA ARG A 533 17.12 6.77 31.94
C ARG A 533 16.76 7.58 30.70
N TRP A 534 17.72 8.33 30.21
CA TRP A 534 17.62 9.06 28.96
C TRP A 534 17.97 8.14 27.80
N ARG A 535 17.21 8.20 26.70
CA ARG A 535 17.47 7.40 25.50
C ARG A 535 17.09 8.13 24.22
N THR A 536 17.75 7.79 23.14
CA THR A 536 17.51 8.33 21.80
C THR A 536 17.84 7.22 20.78
N PRO A 537 17.23 7.20 19.58
CA PRO A 537 17.62 6.26 18.54
C PRO A 537 19.12 6.32 18.21
N GLY A 538 19.74 7.49 18.38
CA GLY A 538 21.17 7.70 18.16
C GLY A 538 21.52 7.79 16.68
N ASN A 539 20.54 8.15 15.84
CA ASN A 539 20.72 8.24 14.39
C ASN A 539 21.38 9.55 14.00
N PHE A 540 21.12 10.63 14.74
CA PHE A 540 21.48 11.98 14.36
C PHE A 540 22.11 12.80 15.47
N GLY A 541 22.35 12.22 16.64
CA GLY A 541 22.98 12.87 17.78
C GLY A 541 23.20 11.91 18.95
N SER A 542 23.87 12.44 19.97
CA SER A 542 24.25 11.71 21.18
C SER A 542 23.80 12.44 22.44
N LEU A 543 23.69 11.69 23.54
CA LEU A 543 23.31 12.18 24.85
C LEU A 543 24.56 12.35 25.73
N SER A 544 24.60 13.41 26.51
CA SER A 544 25.69 13.66 27.47
C SER A 544 25.18 14.25 28.78
N THR A 545 25.87 13.92 29.87
CA THR A 545 25.70 14.52 31.20
C THR A 545 27.08 14.90 31.76
N ASP A 546 27.11 15.49 32.96
CA ASP A 546 28.36 15.80 33.67
C ASP A 546 29.26 14.56 33.79
N GLY A 547 30.26 14.46 32.90
CA GLY A 547 31.27 13.40 32.88
C GLY A 547 30.98 12.15 32.04
N TYR A 548 29.81 12.03 31.40
CA TYR A 548 29.44 10.85 30.60
C TYR A 548 28.83 11.23 29.25
N SER A 549 29.19 10.46 28.21
CA SER A 549 28.57 10.57 26.88
C SER A 549 28.19 9.18 26.38
N GLY A 550 27.00 9.05 25.80
CA GLY A 550 26.44 7.80 25.29
C GLY A 550 25.66 8.05 24.00
N THR A 551 25.77 7.14 23.03
CA THR A 551 25.19 7.34 21.70
C THR A 551 23.67 7.12 21.65
N SER A 552 23.12 6.26 22.52
CA SER A 552 21.69 5.92 22.47
C SER A 552 20.99 5.83 23.83
N GLN A 553 21.71 5.62 24.93
CA GLN A 553 21.11 5.51 26.26
C GLN A 553 22.09 5.92 27.37
N LEU A 554 21.56 6.55 28.42
CA LEU A 554 22.30 6.95 29.61
C LEU A 554 21.39 6.87 30.85
N GLU A 555 21.88 6.22 31.91
CA GLU A 555 21.21 6.20 33.23
C GLU A 555 21.97 7.09 34.21
N THR A 556 21.26 8.02 34.86
CA THR A 556 21.84 9.04 35.73
C THR A 556 20.89 9.42 36.86
N LYS A 557 21.44 9.97 37.96
CA LYS A 557 20.62 10.63 39.00
C LYS A 557 20.22 12.06 38.61
N SER A 558 20.82 12.60 37.55
CA SER A 558 20.51 13.94 37.05
C SER A 558 19.20 13.91 36.25
N ASP A 559 18.34 14.86 36.58
CA ASP A 559 17.16 15.22 35.82
C ASP A 559 17.48 15.99 34.53
N ASN A 560 18.76 16.23 34.21
CA ASN A 560 19.19 16.96 33.04
C ASN A 560 20.08 16.12 32.12
N VAL A 561 19.93 16.30 30.80
CA VAL A 561 20.81 15.75 29.77
C VAL A 561 21.02 16.80 28.68
N VAL A 562 22.16 16.75 28.00
CA VAL A 562 22.40 17.52 26.79
C VAL A 562 22.33 16.58 25.61
N TYR A 563 21.40 16.84 24.70
CA TYR A 563 21.41 16.24 23.37
C TYR A 563 22.29 17.08 22.46
N LYS A 564 23.25 16.45 21.80
CA LYS A 564 24.16 17.08 20.84
C LYS A 564 23.95 16.44 19.48
N ALA A 565 23.59 17.24 18.47
CA ALA A 565 23.47 16.75 17.11
C ALA A 565 24.84 16.26 16.60
N ASP A 566 24.84 15.08 16.01
CA ASP A 566 25.94 14.59 15.20
C ASP A 566 25.95 15.38 13.89
N TYR A 567 27.15 15.58 13.35
CA TYR A 567 27.38 16.39 12.16
C TYR A 567 26.47 15.93 11.00
N ALA A 568 25.87 16.89 10.29
CA ALA A 568 24.86 16.67 9.28
C ALA A 568 25.48 16.16 7.96
N VAL A 569 26.10 14.97 7.96
CA VAL A 569 26.75 14.39 6.77
C VAL A 569 25.80 14.43 5.57
N GLY A 570 26.00 15.39 4.66
CA GLY A 570 25.25 15.55 3.42
C GLY A 570 23.73 15.80 3.57
N ARG A 571 23.22 16.23 4.74
CA ARG A 571 21.76 16.42 4.90
C ARG A 571 21.27 17.65 4.16
N THR A 572 20.36 17.46 3.21
CA THR A 572 19.74 18.54 2.43
C THR A 572 18.42 19.05 3.03
N THR A 573 17.84 18.30 3.96
CA THR A 573 16.59 18.61 4.66
C THR A 573 16.75 18.50 6.17
N SER A 574 15.88 19.19 6.93
CA SER A 574 15.80 18.99 8.37
C SER A 574 15.35 17.56 8.71
N VAL A 575 15.84 17.03 9.82
CA VAL A 575 15.42 15.73 10.38
C VAL A 575 14.92 15.93 11.80
N VAL A 576 14.02 15.06 12.24
CA VAL A 576 13.49 15.08 13.63
C VAL A 576 13.96 13.82 14.33
N GLU A 577 14.62 13.99 15.48
CA GLU A 577 14.94 12.90 16.40
C GLU A 577 14.16 13.07 17.71
N ARG A 578 13.74 11.96 18.32
CA ARG A 578 13.08 11.98 19.63
C ARG A 578 14.06 11.56 20.72
N VAL A 579 14.08 12.30 21.81
CA VAL A 579 14.80 11.97 23.05
C VAL A 579 13.78 11.64 24.12
N TYR A 580 13.93 10.50 24.76
CA TYR A 580 13.02 9.99 25.78
C TYR A 580 13.71 10.03 27.15
N VAL A 581 12.92 10.18 28.21
CA VAL A 581 13.36 9.99 29.60
C VAL A 581 12.41 9.03 30.30
N ASP A 582 12.93 7.95 30.89
CA ASP A 582 12.20 7.14 31.85
C ASP A 582 12.66 7.51 33.28
N VAL A 583 11.75 7.81 34.18
CA VAL A 583 12.00 7.94 35.62
C VAL A 583 11.78 6.58 36.27
N LEU A 584 12.79 6.08 36.97
CA LEU A 584 12.86 4.76 37.57
C LEU A 584 12.86 4.89 39.09
N LYS A 585 12.06 4.08 39.77
CA LYS A 585 12.13 3.85 41.22
C LYS A 585 12.27 2.35 41.48
N ASP A 586 13.28 1.96 42.24
CA ASP A 586 13.57 0.54 42.53
C ASP A 586 13.64 -0.31 41.25
N ASN A 587 14.21 0.28 40.18
CA ASN A 587 14.33 -0.29 38.83
C ASN A 587 12.99 -0.52 38.09
N GLN A 588 11.89 0.05 38.58
CA GLN A 588 10.59 0.08 37.88
C GLN A 588 10.33 1.46 37.30
N VAL A 589 9.84 1.51 36.06
CA VAL A 589 9.48 2.78 35.40
C VAL A 589 8.23 3.34 36.08
N VAL A 590 8.36 4.54 36.64
CA VAL A 590 7.26 5.28 37.30
C VAL A 590 6.74 6.44 36.46
N GLY A 591 7.51 6.90 35.48
CA GLY A 591 7.07 7.89 34.51
C GLY A 591 7.97 7.92 33.27
N THR A 592 7.45 8.33 32.14
CA THR A 592 8.26 8.62 30.96
C THR A 592 7.74 9.85 30.23
N ASP A 593 8.62 10.60 29.57
CA ASP A 593 8.23 11.63 28.60
C ASP A 593 9.27 11.73 27.46
N SER A 594 9.04 12.58 26.46
CA SER A 594 9.97 12.78 25.35
C SER A 594 9.99 14.22 24.83
N ALA A 595 11.07 14.58 24.14
CA ALA A 595 11.23 15.82 23.38
C ALA A 595 11.57 15.54 21.91
N GLU A 596 11.05 16.38 21.02
CA GLU A 596 11.37 16.37 19.58
C GLU A 596 12.48 17.37 19.28
N ILE A 597 13.59 16.88 18.73
CA ILE A 597 14.73 17.68 18.34
C ILE A 597 14.78 17.76 16.82
N THR A 598 14.51 18.94 16.28
CA THR A 598 14.65 19.21 14.86
C THR A 598 16.06 19.68 14.58
N ILE A 599 16.78 18.92 13.75
CA ILE A 599 18.14 19.22 13.35
C ILE A 599 18.07 19.79 11.93
N GLY A 600 18.51 21.04 11.77
CA GLY A 600 18.53 21.73 10.49
C GLY A 600 19.42 21.04 9.44
N PRO A 601 19.24 21.36 8.15
CA PRO A 601 20.10 20.87 7.07
C PRO A 601 21.54 21.38 7.23
N SER A 602 22.46 20.82 6.44
CA SER A 602 23.82 21.34 6.34
C SER A 602 23.81 22.81 5.95
N ASN A 603 24.74 23.57 6.53
CA ASN A 603 24.90 25.00 6.25
C ASN A 603 25.73 25.27 4.99
N TYR A 604 26.28 24.22 4.38
CA TYR A 604 27.13 24.30 3.21
C TYR A 604 26.65 23.36 2.09
N ARG A 605 27.18 23.53 0.89
CA ARG A 605 27.01 22.59 -0.24
C ARG A 605 28.22 22.61 -1.16
N ILE A 606 28.49 21.49 -1.81
CA ILE A 606 29.44 21.42 -2.92
C ILE A 606 28.72 21.89 -4.18
N VAL A 607 29.36 22.77 -4.96
CA VAL A 607 28.90 23.15 -6.29
C VAL A 607 30.05 23.07 -7.30
N PRO A 608 29.79 22.71 -8.57
CA PRO A 608 28.54 22.16 -9.05
C PRO A 608 28.27 20.75 -8.50
N ASP A 609 27.01 20.42 -8.26
CA ASP A 609 26.56 19.08 -7.87
C ASP A 609 25.87 18.40 -9.05
N GLY A 610 26.20 17.14 -9.33
CA GLY A 610 25.67 16.36 -10.44
C GLY A 610 26.12 16.86 -11.81
N ILE A 611 27.31 17.45 -11.92
CA ILE A 611 27.92 17.84 -13.21
C ILE A 611 28.35 16.59 -13.98
N THR A 612 28.17 16.57 -15.30
CA THR A 612 28.59 15.44 -16.14
C THR A 612 29.97 15.67 -16.75
N LEU A 613 30.88 14.71 -16.56
CA LEU A 613 32.20 14.67 -17.17
C LEU A 613 32.35 13.44 -18.07
N THR A 614 33.35 13.49 -18.96
CA THR A 614 33.83 12.34 -19.74
C THR A 614 35.31 12.16 -19.48
N GLY A 615 35.79 10.91 -19.42
CA GLY A 615 37.22 10.63 -19.37
C GLY A 615 37.91 11.02 -20.68
N ASN A 616 37.18 10.92 -21.79
CA ASN A 616 37.66 11.22 -23.12
C ASN A 616 37.54 12.73 -23.40
N GLY A 617 38.62 13.47 -23.10
CA GLY A 617 38.65 14.93 -23.17
C GLY A 617 38.32 15.52 -24.55
N ASP A 618 38.38 14.74 -25.63
CA ASP A 618 37.98 15.20 -26.96
C ASP A 618 36.44 15.25 -27.12
N ARG A 619 35.71 14.46 -26.32
CA ARG A 619 34.25 14.38 -26.33
C ARG A 619 33.58 15.28 -25.30
N GLY A 620 34.36 15.92 -24.43
CA GLY A 620 33.82 16.87 -23.48
C GLY A 620 34.73 17.21 -22.30
N PRO A 621 34.19 17.89 -21.27
CA PRO A 621 34.99 18.25 -20.12
C PRO A 621 35.45 16.98 -19.40
N ASN A 622 36.71 16.97 -19.03
CA ASN A 622 37.23 15.99 -18.10
C ASN A 622 37.55 16.59 -16.74
N ILE A 623 37.34 17.90 -16.53
CA ILE A 623 37.63 18.59 -15.26
C ILE A 623 36.41 19.36 -14.76
N ALA A 624 36.08 19.20 -13.48
CA ALA A 624 35.12 20.02 -12.75
C ALA A 624 35.84 20.88 -11.69
N ASN A 625 35.54 22.18 -11.65
CA ASN A 625 35.99 23.08 -10.58
C ASN A 625 34.93 23.08 -9.47
N LEU A 626 35.22 22.37 -8.38
CA LEU A 626 34.35 22.24 -7.22
C LEU A 626 34.62 23.38 -6.24
N ARG A 627 33.57 23.88 -5.59
CA ARG A 627 33.68 24.82 -4.48
C ARG A 627 32.63 24.56 -3.42
N ILE A 628 32.88 25.05 -2.22
CA ILE A 628 31.91 25.04 -1.12
C ILE A 628 31.20 26.39 -1.07
N GLU A 629 29.88 26.36 -1.10
CA GLU A 629 29.02 27.52 -0.90
C GLU A 629 28.22 27.41 0.39
N LYS A 630 27.95 28.56 1.01
CA LYS A 630 27.00 28.65 2.11
C LYS A 630 25.56 28.51 1.62
N ARG A 631 24.74 27.73 2.35
CA ARG A 631 23.28 27.67 2.19
C ARG A 631 22.58 28.67 3.10
N SER A 632 23.09 28.87 4.32
CA SER A 632 22.59 29.85 5.27
C SER A 632 23.38 31.14 5.21
N GLN A 633 22.72 32.29 5.39
CA GLN A 633 23.40 33.57 5.51
C GLN A 633 24.27 33.65 6.78
N GLU A 634 23.94 32.87 7.81
CA GLU A 634 24.64 32.81 9.10
C GLU A 634 25.94 32.00 9.03
N ALA A 635 26.11 31.16 8.00
CA ALA A 635 27.32 30.35 7.86
C ALA A 635 28.52 31.24 7.47
N PRO A 636 29.65 31.13 8.18
CA PRO A 636 30.86 31.87 7.84
C PRO A 636 31.39 31.44 6.47
N ALA A 637 31.86 32.41 5.68
CA ALA A 637 32.48 32.10 4.39
C ALA A 637 33.82 31.38 4.62
N ILE A 638 34.00 30.23 3.97
CA ILE A 638 35.28 29.49 3.99
C ILE A 638 36.28 30.25 3.13
N GLY A 639 37.36 30.74 3.75
CA GLY A 639 38.30 31.65 3.11
C GLY A 639 39.14 32.39 4.15
N ASN A 640 39.59 33.60 3.81
CA ASN A 640 40.22 34.51 4.78
C ASN A 640 39.17 35.18 5.68
N HIS A 641 38.56 34.41 6.58
CA HIS A 641 37.59 34.91 7.55
C HIS A 641 38.29 35.73 8.64
N PRO A 642 37.67 36.80 9.21
CA PRO A 642 38.28 37.58 10.27
C PRO A 642 38.49 36.79 11.57
N ASP A 643 37.53 35.94 11.94
CA ASP A 643 37.50 35.29 13.25
C ASP A 643 37.94 33.82 13.27
N TYR A 644 38.05 33.18 12.10
CA TYR A 644 38.29 31.74 12.01
C TYR A 644 39.35 31.42 10.94
N ASP A 645 40.16 30.41 11.22
CA ASP A 645 40.91 29.67 10.20
C ASP A 645 40.16 28.37 9.88
N PHE A 646 40.05 28.05 8.58
CA PHE A 646 39.37 26.87 8.07
C PHE A 646 40.35 25.85 7.50
N LYS A 647 40.04 24.58 7.69
CA LYS A 647 40.67 23.45 7.00
C LYS A 647 39.57 22.63 6.33
N VAL A 648 39.66 22.42 5.03
CA VAL A 648 38.74 21.57 4.29
C VAL A 648 39.46 20.34 3.79
N VAL A 649 38.97 19.15 4.14
CA VAL A 649 39.47 17.87 3.63
C VAL A 649 38.50 17.37 2.57
N TRP A 650 38.93 17.36 1.31
CA TRP A 650 38.17 16.83 0.19
C TRP A 650 38.50 15.36 -0.02
N ARG A 651 37.49 14.54 -0.31
CA ARG A 651 37.62 13.10 -0.54
C ARG A 651 36.78 12.63 -1.73
N THR A 652 37.26 11.61 -2.41
CA THR A 652 36.54 10.84 -3.44
C THR A 652 37.01 9.40 -3.38
N ALA A 653 36.19 8.43 -3.84
CA ALA A 653 36.65 7.04 -3.92
C ALA A 653 37.69 6.85 -5.03
N GLY A 654 37.71 7.77 -6.01
CA GLY A 654 38.68 7.81 -7.09
C GLY A 654 38.51 6.66 -8.09
N LYS A 655 37.28 6.16 -8.24
CA LYS A 655 36.98 5.08 -9.18
C LYS A 655 37.12 5.54 -10.62
N HIS A 656 36.72 6.78 -10.90
CA HIS A 656 36.65 7.33 -12.26
C HIS A 656 37.58 8.52 -12.51
N GLY A 657 38.34 8.94 -11.49
CA GLY A 657 39.08 10.19 -11.52
C GLY A 657 39.77 10.51 -10.20
N GLY A 658 40.22 11.75 -10.04
CA GLY A 658 40.85 12.20 -8.80
C GLY A 658 40.71 13.70 -8.56
N LEU A 659 41.08 14.13 -7.36
CA LEU A 659 41.03 15.50 -6.88
C LEU A 659 42.39 16.20 -7.00
N ARG A 660 42.36 17.52 -7.10
CA ARG A 660 43.54 18.39 -7.09
C ARG A 660 43.19 19.77 -6.52
N TRP A 661 44.15 20.43 -5.89
CA TRP A 661 44.04 21.83 -5.48
C TRP A 661 44.36 22.80 -6.64
N ASP A 662 43.64 23.92 -6.72
CA ASP A 662 43.80 24.99 -7.71
C ASP A 662 45.06 25.88 -7.45
N GLY A 663 46.18 25.24 -7.12
CA GLY A 663 47.46 25.88 -6.86
C GLY A 663 48.62 25.25 -7.61
N ARG A 664 49.71 26.01 -7.75
CA ARG A 664 50.84 25.78 -8.69
C ARG A 664 51.70 24.53 -8.45
N TYR A 665 51.39 23.65 -7.49
CA TYR A 665 52.34 22.63 -7.01
C TYR A 665 51.87 21.16 -6.97
N ALA A 666 50.64 20.83 -7.36
CA ALA A 666 50.20 19.43 -7.45
C ALA A 666 50.25 18.93 -8.90
N SER A 667 51.29 18.17 -9.26
CA SER A 667 51.38 17.50 -10.57
C SER A 667 50.55 16.20 -10.66
N TYR A 668 49.89 15.78 -9.57
CA TYR A 668 49.19 14.49 -9.47
C TYR A 668 47.77 14.66 -8.92
N TRP A 669 46.85 13.80 -9.38
CA TRP A 669 45.47 13.70 -8.89
C TRP A 669 45.42 12.68 -7.74
N THR A 670 44.70 13.00 -6.66
CA THR A 670 44.65 12.22 -5.41
C THR A 670 43.20 11.90 -5.01
N THR A 671 42.97 10.88 -4.19
CA THR A 671 41.64 10.58 -3.64
C THR A 671 41.30 11.43 -2.41
N GLU A 672 42.30 12.06 -1.78
CA GLU A 672 42.14 12.93 -0.62
C GLU A 672 43.09 14.14 -0.71
N MET A 673 42.61 15.33 -0.36
CA MET A 673 43.42 16.55 -0.27
C MET A 673 42.95 17.49 0.84
N GLU A 674 43.88 18.23 1.42
CA GLU A 674 43.59 19.29 2.39
C GLU A 674 43.72 20.68 1.75
N ALA A 675 42.80 21.58 2.07
CA ALA A 675 42.79 22.97 1.65
C ALA A 675 42.62 23.87 2.87
N PHE A 676 43.62 24.72 3.16
CA PHE A 676 43.57 25.68 4.25
C PHE A 676 43.03 27.02 3.77
N ASN A 677 42.03 27.57 4.47
CA ASN A 677 41.37 28.83 4.13
C ASN A 677 40.94 28.91 2.66
N SER A 678 40.54 27.78 2.09
CA SER A 678 40.15 27.65 0.68
C SER A 678 38.96 26.71 0.56
N ALA A 679 37.92 27.20 -0.10
CA ALA A 679 36.68 26.48 -0.37
C ALA A 679 36.72 25.70 -1.69
N ASN A 680 37.85 25.66 -2.40
CA ASN A 680 37.92 25.17 -3.78
C ASN A 680 38.69 23.85 -3.91
N ALA A 681 38.26 23.00 -4.85
CA ALA A 681 38.96 21.82 -5.34
C ALA A 681 38.70 21.65 -6.85
N GLN A 682 39.50 20.83 -7.52
CA GLN A 682 39.27 20.39 -8.89
C GLN A 682 39.13 18.88 -8.88
N TYR A 683 38.20 18.35 -9.66
CA TYR A 683 38.11 16.92 -9.95
C TYR A 683 38.39 16.69 -11.42
N ARG A 684 39.15 15.65 -11.77
CA ARG A 684 39.33 15.20 -13.14
C ARG A 684 38.86 13.78 -13.33
N CYS A 685 37.98 13.56 -14.30
CA CYS A 685 37.67 12.23 -14.82
C CYS A 685 38.79 11.74 -15.73
N SER A 686 39.21 10.49 -15.55
CA SER A 686 40.21 9.80 -16.37
C SER A 686 39.75 8.43 -16.86
N ASP A 687 38.54 8.02 -16.48
CA ASP A 687 37.95 6.75 -16.91
C ASP A 687 37.19 6.95 -18.22
N GLU A 688 37.69 6.33 -19.29
CA GLU A 688 37.12 6.36 -20.64
C GLU A 688 36.29 5.10 -20.95
N ASP A 689 36.40 4.07 -20.11
CA ASP A 689 35.87 2.73 -20.38
C ASP A 689 34.44 2.57 -19.85
N VAL A 690 34.09 3.27 -18.77
CA VAL A 690 32.74 3.18 -18.21
C VAL A 690 31.76 4.02 -19.01
N LYS A 691 30.71 3.39 -19.54
CA LYS A 691 29.71 4.10 -20.35
C LYS A 691 28.98 5.18 -19.54
N GLU A 692 28.43 4.82 -18.38
CA GLU A 692 27.77 5.75 -17.45
C GLU A 692 28.07 5.34 -16.00
N SER A 693 28.39 6.30 -15.13
CA SER A 693 28.63 6.08 -13.70
C SER A 693 28.43 7.36 -12.89
N VAL A 694 28.55 7.27 -11.56
CA VAL A 694 28.55 8.40 -10.63
C VAL A 694 29.71 8.25 -9.66
N GLU A 695 30.47 9.33 -9.46
CA GLU A 695 31.50 9.44 -8.42
C GLU A 695 31.02 10.43 -7.34
N ASP A 696 31.06 9.99 -6.08
CA ASP A 696 30.80 10.87 -4.95
C ASP A 696 32.04 11.68 -4.58
N VAL A 697 31.82 12.94 -4.22
CA VAL A 697 32.83 13.83 -3.65
C VAL A 697 32.34 14.35 -2.31
N GLU A 698 33.18 14.24 -1.29
CA GLU A 698 32.91 14.69 0.07
C GLU A 698 33.86 15.83 0.44
N ALA A 699 33.38 16.80 1.21
CA ALA A 699 34.20 17.80 1.85
C ALA A 699 33.91 17.85 3.36
N THR A 700 34.93 17.58 4.16
CA THR A 700 34.90 17.69 5.62
C THR A 700 35.50 19.05 6.01
N ILE A 701 34.68 19.93 6.55
CA ILE A 701 35.04 21.32 6.88
C ILE A 701 35.36 21.38 8.35
N PHE A 702 36.53 21.90 8.70
CA PHE A 702 36.94 22.19 10.07
C PHE A 702 37.23 23.67 10.24
N SER A 703 37.13 24.18 11.46
CA SER A 703 37.52 25.54 11.81
C SER A 703 38.21 25.63 13.17
N LYS A 704 38.97 26.70 13.39
CA LYS A 704 39.45 27.10 14.70
C LYS A 704 39.50 28.62 14.84
N PRO A 705 39.51 29.19 16.05
CA PRO A 705 39.66 30.63 16.23
C PRO A 705 40.94 31.15 15.57
N LYS A 706 40.82 32.23 14.82
CA LYS A 706 41.96 32.83 14.12
C LYS A 706 42.99 33.35 15.12
N GLY A 707 44.26 33.04 14.87
CA GLY A 707 45.35 33.44 15.77
C GLY A 707 45.48 32.58 17.03
N ALA A 708 44.76 31.45 17.12
CA ALA A 708 44.96 30.43 18.15
C ALA A 708 45.76 29.23 17.57
N PRO A 709 47.10 29.32 17.49
CA PRO A 709 47.92 28.27 16.87
C PRO A 709 47.81 26.94 17.63
N GLU A 710 47.67 26.99 18.95
CA GLU A 710 47.57 25.83 19.84
C GLU A 710 46.16 25.20 19.90
N SER A 711 45.15 25.85 19.30
CA SER A 711 43.81 25.26 19.22
C SER A 711 43.74 24.24 18.10
N ASP A 712 43.12 23.10 18.40
CA ASP A 712 42.78 22.08 17.42
C ASP A 712 41.67 22.57 16.48
N TYR A 713 41.66 22.02 15.28
CA TYR A 713 40.58 22.22 14.33
C TYR A 713 39.36 21.40 14.75
N GLU A 714 38.24 22.07 14.98
CA GLU A 714 36.97 21.43 15.29
C GLU A 714 36.18 21.19 14.02
N LEU A 715 35.50 20.04 13.95
CA LEU A 715 34.65 19.71 12.81
C LEU A 715 33.47 20.69 12.78
N VAL A 716 33.26 21.28 11.61
CA VAL A 716 32.14 22.19 11.31
C VAL A 716 31.07 21.38 10.60
N ASP A 717 31.36 20.83 9.42
CA ASP A 717 30.35 20.14 8.62
C ASP A 717 30.97 19.07 7.72
N ILE A 718 30.16 18.13 7.24
CA ILE A 718 30.54 17.14 6.23
C ILE A 718 29.49 17.22 5.12
N ILE A 719 29.91 17.63 3.94
CA ILE A 719 29.01 17.80 2.80
C ILE A 719 29.39 16.85 1.68
N LYS A 720 28.39 16.40 0.93
CA LYS A 720 28.55 15.52 -0.23
C LYS A 720 28.00 16.19 -1.47
N GLY A 721 28.62 15.86 -2.60
CA GLY A 721 28.18 16.19 -3.94
C GLY A 721 28.54 15.01 -4.86
N SER A 722 28.04 15.07 -6.08
CA SER A 722 28.17 13.99 -7.05
C SER A 722 28.73 14.52 -8.38
N ILE A 723 29.42 13.65 -9.09
CA ILE A 723 29.91 13.89 -10.45
C ILE A 723 29.44 12.72 -11.31
N ASN A 724 28.69 13.03 -12.37
CA ASN A 724 28.22 12.04 -13.32
C ASN A 724 29.32 11.78 -14.35
N ILE A 725 29.54 10.52 -14.71
CA ILE A 725 30.46 10.11 -15.77
C ILE A 725 29.65 9.61 -16.95
N ASN A 726 29.91 10.12 -18.15
CA ASN A 726 29.25 9.68 -19.37
C ASN A 726 30.22 9.63 -20.55
N ASN A 727 30.62 8.43 -20.94
CA ASN A 727 31.50 8.17 -22.09
C ASN A 727 30.75 7.57 -23.29
N ASP A 728 29.42 7.74 -23.35
CA ASP A 728 28.63 7.27 -24.50
C ASP A 728 29.16 7.91 -25.80
N GLU A 729 29.59 7.06 -26.74
CA GLU A 729 30.13 7.51 -28.03
C GLU A 729 29.11 8.25 -28.89
N ASN A 730 27.82 8.09 -28.60
CA ASN A 730 26.74 8.80 -29.28
C ASN A 730 26.42 10.14 -28.60
N LYS A 731 27.25 10.59 -27.65
CA LYS A 731 27.10 11.87 -26.97
C LYS A 731 28.40 12.67 -27.02
N ARG A 732 28.25 13.98 -27.12
CA ARG A 732 29.31 14.96 -26.86
C ARG A 732 28.80 15.95 -25.84
N ILE A 733 29.62 16.29 -24.85
CA ILE A 733 29.23 17.15 -23.73
C ILE A 733 30.14 18.37 -23.73
N ILE A 734 29.61 19.59 -23.64
CA ILE A 734 30.42 20.80 -23.47
C ILE A 734 29.80 21.68 -22.38
N HIS A 735 30.63 22.51 -21.76
CA HIS A 735 30.19 23.45 -20.73
C HIS A 735 30.52 24.86 -21.19
N GLN A 736 29.51 25.71 -21.26
CA GLN A 736 29.65 27.09 -21.70
C GLN A 736 29.20 28.04 -20.59
N PRO A 737 29.96 29.11 -20.31
CA PRO A 737 29.49 30.13 -19.40
C PRO A 737 28.27 30.83 -19.98
N MET A 738 27.34 31.21 -19.11
CA MET A 738 26.27 32.12 -19.50
C MET A 738 26.88 33.46 -19.91
N THR A 739 26.41 34.01 -21.02
CA THR A 739 26.79 35.32 -21.53
C THR A 739 25.57 36.24 -21.59
N TYR A 740 25.82 37.51 -21.90
CA TYR A 740 24.80 38.54 -22.00
C TYR A 740 24.78 39.07 -23.43
N TYR A 741 23.66 38.86 -24.10
CA TYR A 741 23.45 39.34 -25.45
C TYR A 741 22.55 40.57 -25.43
N SER A 742 23.12 41.72 -25.76
CA SER A 742 22.42 43.01 -25.78
C SER A 742 22.42 43.60 -27.18
N GLY A 743 21.32 44.27 -27.53
CA GLY A 743 21.17 44.91 -28.82
C GLY A 743 19.92 45.77 -28.89
N ALA A 744 19.62 46.26 -30.09
CA ALA A 744 18.39 46.96 -30.40
C ALA A 744 17.65 46.24 -31.53
N TRP A 745 16.34 46.07 -31.40
CA TRP A 745 15.49 45.62 -32.51
C TRP A 745 15.34 46.74 -33.55
N ALA A 746 14.85 46.40 -34.74
CA ALA A 746 14.70 47.35 -35.84
C ALA A 746 13.79 48.55 -35.48
N GLU A 747 12.86 48.37 -34.54
CA GLU A 747 11.97 49.39 -34.02
C GLU A 747 12.62 50.34 -33.00
N GLY A 748 13.91 50.13 -32.68
CA GLY A 748 14.69 50.96 -31.74
C GLY A 748 14.60 50.55 -30.28
N ASN A 749 13.88 49.47 -29.96
CA ASN A 749 13.79 48.92 -28.61
C ASN A 749 15.07 48.18 -28.21
N TRP A 750 15.64 48.51 -27.05
CA TRP A 750 16.82 47.84 -26.52
C TRP A 750 16.47 46.63 -25.66
N PHE A 751 17.31 45.61 -25.70
CA PHE A 751 17.16 44.39 -24.92
C PHE A 751 18.49 43.90 -24.35
N THR A 752 18.42 43.09 -23.30
CA THR A 752 19.50 42.23 -22.79
C THR A 752 18.95 40.85 -22.46
N TYR A 753 19.60 39.80 -22.97
CA TYR A 753 19.30 38.39 -22.70
C TYR A 753 20.47 37.72 -21.97
N PRO A 754 20.26 37.14 -20.77
CA PRO A 754 21.14 36.12 -20.20
C PRO A 754 20.91 34.80 -20.94
N LEU A 755 21.92 34.32 -21.66
CA LEU A 755 21.79 33.14 -22.52
C LEU A 755 23.10 32.36 -22.63
N VAL A 756 23.03 31.16 -23.19
CA VAL A 756 24.19 30.42 -23.69
C VAL A 756 24.17 30.36 -25.21
N ILE A 757 25.36 30.49 -25.82
CA ILE A 757 25.58 30.36 -27.25
C ILE A 757 26.49 29.16 -27.48
N PHE A 758 26.10 28.24 -28.37
CA PHE A 758 26.94 27.10 -28.74
C PHE A 758 26.71 26.67 -30.20
N PRO A 759 27.73 26.10 -30.86
CA PRO A 759 27.64 25.78 -32.29
C PRO A 759 26.62 24.68 -32.57
N VAL A 760 25.99 24.75 -33.75
CA VAL A 760 25.23 23.65 -34.32
C VAL A 760 26.21 22.60 -34.82
N ASP A 761 25.93 21.34 -34.53
CA ASP A 761 26.62 20.19 -35.11
C ASP A 761 25.70 19.54 -36.14
N GLU A 762 26.19 19.39 -37.38
CA GLU A 762 25.40 18.87 -38.50
C GLU A 762 25.03 17.40 -38.33
N ASP A 763 25.83 16.65 -37.56
CA ASP A 763 25.62 15.22 -37.32
C ASP A 763 24.73 14.97 -36.09
N ALA A 764 24.51 15.98 -35.24
CA ALA A 764 23.68 15.82 -34.06
C ALA A 764 22.19 15.73 -34.43
N LYS A 765 21.49 14.74 -33.87
CA LYS A 765 20.05 14.54 -34.03
C LYS A 765 19.23 15.31 -33.00
N ARG A 766 19.80 15.55 -31.82
CA ARG A 766 19.12 16.15 -30.67
C ARG A 766 20.10 16.90 -29.78
N TYR A 767 19.59 17.90 -29.07
CA TYR A 767 20.34 18.72 -28.12
C TYR A 767 19.66 18.71 -26.75
N SER A 768 20.46 18.83 -25.70
CA SER A 768 19.98 19.09 -24.34
C SER A 768 20.83 20.15 -23.65
N VAL A 769 20.21 21.08 -22.93
CA VAL A 769 20.89 22.14 -22.17
C VAL A 769 20.39 22.17 -20.73
N LYS A 770 21.30 22.15 -19.76
CA LYS A 770 21.02 22.28 -18.33
C LYS A 770 21.85 23.41 -17.73
N PHE A 771 21.20 24.42 -17.15
CA PHE A 771 21.90 25.51 -16.45
C PHE A 771 22.17 25.14 -14.99
N TYR A 772 23.34 25.53 -14.48
CA TYR A 772 23.78 25.24 -13.12
C TYR A 772 24.73 26.30 -12.57
N ASN A 773 25.05 26.22 -11.28
CA ASN A 773 25.96 27.12 -10.55
C ASN A 773 25.38 28.53 -10.35
N PHE A 774 24.09 28.60 -9.99
CA PHE A 774 23.44 29.87 -9.65
C PHE A 774 23.84 30.31 -8.24
N SER A 775 24.28 31.57 -8.12
CA SER A 775 24.77 32.14 -6.86
C SER A 775 24.16 33.51 -6.52
N GLY A 776 23.18 33.95 -7.30
CA GLY A 776 22.53 35.25 -7.14
C GLY A 776 21.31 35.22 -6.23
N THR A 777 20.57 36.33 -6.20
CA THR A 777 19.44 36.55 -5.28
C THR A 777 18.07 36.12 -5.83
N ALA A 778 18.02 35.47 -6.99
CA ALA A 778 16.76 35.02 -7.57
C ALA A 778 16.03 34.04 -6.62
N ALA A 779 14.76 34.31 -6.33
CA ALA A 779 13.95 33.44 -5.46
C ALA A 779 13.70 32.05 -6.08
N ASN A 780 13.65 31.96 -7.41
CA ASN A 780 13.41 30.73 -8.16
C ASN A 780 14.36 30.66 -9.38
N PRO A 781 15.67 30.42 -9.18
CA PRO A 781 16.57 30.22 -10.32
C PRO A 781 16.16 28.93 -11.04
N PRO A 782 16.22 28.87 -12.39
CA PRO A 782 15.96 27.64 -13.15
C PRO A 782 17.12 26.64 -13.03
N GLU A 783 17.78 26.59 -11.87
CA GLU A 783 18.92 25.72 -11.61
C GLU A 783 18.49 24.25 -11.72
N GLY A 784 19.19 23.50 -12.57
CA GLY A 784 18.88 22.10 -12.84
C GLY A 784 17.78 21.86 -13.89
N ALA A 785 17.08 22.90 -14.35
CA ALA A 785 16.11 22.76 -15.43
C ALA A 785 16.82 22.34 -16.73
N THR A 786 16.25 21.34 -17.41
CA THR A 786 16.81 20.76 -18.63
C THR A 786 15.89 21.03 -19.83
N TYR A 787 16.46 21.59 -20.89
CA TYR A 787 15.79 21.93 -22.14
C TYR A 787 16.24 20.97 -23.23
N THR A 788 15.33 20.30 -23.93
CA THR A 788 15.68 19.31 -24.98
C THR A 788 14.88 19.56 -26.25
N TRP A 789 15.54 19.45 -27.42
CA TRP A 789 14.90 19.61 -28.73
C TRP A 789 15.64 18.84 -29.83
N SER A 790 14.94 18.56 -30.93
CA SER A 790 15.53 17.90 -32.11
C SER A 790 16.33 18.91 -32.94
N ALA A 791 17.34 18.43 -33.65
CA ALA A 791 18.14 19.28 -34.54
C ALA A 791 17.29 20.04 -35.57
N GLY A 792 17.64 21.31 -35.81
CA GLY A 792 16.90 22.21 -36.70
C GLY A 792 15.58 22.77 -36.14
N GLN A 793 15.16 22.35 -34.93
CA GLN A 793 14.02 22.94 -34.22
C GLN A 793 14.47 24.07 -33.29
N SER A 794 13.53 24.94 -32.90
CA SER A 794 13.78 25.98 -31.91
C SER A 794 14.03 25.34 -30.53
N PRO A 795 15.00 25.82 -29.75
CA PRO A 795 15.13 25.44 -28.35
C PRO A 795 13.87 25.86 -27.58
N PRO A 796 13.40 25.09 -26.59
CA PRO A 796 12.18 25.37 -25.85
C PRO A 796 12.40 26.45 -24.79
N THR A 797 12.89 27.62 -25.20
CA THR A 797 13.09 28.76 -24.31
C THR A 797 11.85 29.62 -24.26
N TYR A 798 11.61 30.25 -23.11
CA TYR A 798 10.45 31.15 -22.95
C TYR A 798 10.63 32.46 -23.74
N TYR A 799 11.88 32.87 -24.00
CA TYR A 799 12.19 34.13 -24.66
C TYR A 799 13.11 33.92 -25.88
N ALA A 800 12.52 33.79 -27.07
CA ALA A 800 13.28 33.75 -28.31
C ALA A 800 14.11 35.03 -28.51
N VAL A 801 15.34 34.85 -28.98
CA VAL A 801 16.30 35.90 -29.33
C VAL A 801 16.17 36.24 -30.82
N PHE A 802 16.04 35.21 -31.66
CA PHE A 802 15.86 35.29 -33.12
C PHE A 802 14.69 34.40 -33.55
N PRO A 803 13.43 34.83 -33.31
CA PRO A 803 12.26 34.00 -33.58
C PRO A 803 12.15 33.56 -35.05
N ASP A 804 12.53 34.42 -35.98
CA ASP A 804 12.46 34.15 -37.43
C ASP A 804 13.40 33.04 -37.88
N THR A 805 14.51 32.84 -37.16
CA THR A 805 15.50 31.80 -37.45
C THR A 805 15.48 30.67 -36.44
N LYS A 806 14.39 30.54 -35.66
CA LYS A 806 14.25 29.51 -34.63
C LYS A 806 15.38 29.52 -33.59
N ASP A 807 15.89 30.71 -33.25
CA ASP A 807 17.06 30.91 -32.39
C ASP A 807 18.34 30.23 -32.88
N ILE A 808 18.43 29.98 -34.20
CA ILE A 808 19.64 29.52 -34.88
C ILE A 808 20.19 30.70 -35.68
N SER A 809 21.35 31.23 -35.30
CA SER A 809 21.96 32.36 -35.99
C SER A 809 23.47 32.18 -36.07
N GLY A 810 24.07 32.48 -37.23
CA GLY A 810 25.51 32.31 -37.45
C GLY A 810 26.04 30.90 -37.19
N GLY A 811 25.22 29.85 -37.40
CA GLY A 811 25.60 28.46 -37.13
C GLY A 811 25.64 28.11 -35.63
N SER A 812 24.96 28.87 -34.77
CA SER A 812 24.89 28.60 -33.33
C SER A 812 23.44 28.63 -32.82
N TYR A 813 23.17 27.83 -31.79
CA TYR A 813 21.96 27.91 -30.98
C TYR A 813 22.09 29.01 -29.92
N TYR A 814 20.98 29.72 -29.68
CA TYR A 814 20.84 30.71 -28.62
C TYR A 814 19.78 30.23 -27.63
N VAL A 815 20.19 29.93 -26.39
CA VAL A 815 19.27 29.43 -25.37
C VAL A 815 19.23 30.41 -24.20
N SER A 816 18.14 31.18 -24.09
CA SER A 816 17.96 32.22 -23.09
C SER A 816 17.26 31.72 -21.81
N LEU A 817 17.64 32.31 -20.67
CA LEU A 817 16.93 32.12 -19.39
C LEU A 817 15.85 33.17 -19.14
N SER A 818 16.05 34.39 -19.66
CA SER A 818 15.20 35.54 -19.39
C SER A 818 15.38 36.61 -20.48
N ARG A 819 14.64 37.71 -20.37
CA ARG A 819 14.81 38.92 -21.17
C ARG A 819 14.40 40.16 -20.38
N THR A 820 15.20 41.21 -20.46
CA THR A 820 14.79 42.57 -20.11
C THR A 820 14.83 43.42 -21.37
N TRP A 821 13.82 44.27 -21.55
CA TRP A 821 13.73 45.17 -22.70
C TRP A 821 12.97 46.44 -22.31
N CYS A 822 13.18 47.54 -23.04
CA CYS A 822 12.37 48.75 -22.93
C CYS A 822 11.70 49.11 -24.26
N ALA A 823 10.47 49.63 -24.15
CA ALA A 823 9.72 50.19 -25.27
C ALA A 823 9.86 51.72 -25.24
N GLY A 824 10.22 52.36 -26.36
CA GLY A 824 10.10 53.81 -26.49
C GLY A 824 11.13 54.47 -27.40
N PRO A 825 10.96 55.79 -27.69
CA PRO A 825 11.90 56.53 -28.52
C PRO A 825 13.31 56.50 -27.90
N PRO A 826 14.38 56.59 -28.72
CA PRO A 826 15.78 56.39 -28.30
C PRO A 826 16.25 57.24 -27.12
N SER A 827 15.55 58.34 -26.80
CA SER A 827 15.88 59.25 -25.71
C SER A 827 15.64 58.68 -24.31
N GLY A 828 14.76 57.68 -24.15
CA GLY A 828 14.49 57.01 -22.86
C GLY A 828 14.96 55.56 -22.78
N CYS A 829 15.14 54.91 -23.93
CA CYS A 829 15.61 53.54 -24.08
C CYS A 829 16.94 53.58 -24.82
N ASN A 830 18.05 53.67 -24.08
CA ASN A 830 19.39 53.83 -24.66
C ASN A 830 20.33 52.69 -24.23
N ALA A 831 21.48 52.59 -24.90
CA ALA A 831 22.51 51.58 -24.63
C ALA A 831 23.01 51.56 -23.17
N GLY A 832 22.86 52.67 -22.42
CA GLY A 832 23.24 52.75 -21.00
C GLY A 832 22.44 51.79 -20.12
N ASN A 833 21.20 51.48 -20.49
CA ASN A 833 20.34 50.56 -19.74
C ASN A 833 20.81 49.09 -19.87
N ALA A 834 21.51 48.73 -20.94
CA ALA A 834 21.95 47.35 -21.17
C ALA A 834 22.96 46.87 -20.12
N ALA A 835 23.91 47.73 -19.75
CA ALA A 835 24.89 47.45 -18.70
C ALA A 835 24.25 47.34 -17.31
N GLU A 836 23.25 48.18 -17.02
CA GLU A 836 22.47 48.10 -15.79
C GLU A 836 21.68 46.78 -15.71
N TRP A 837 21.02 46.37 -16.79
CA TRP A 837 20.30 45.11 -16.83
C TRP A 837 21.22 43.90 -16.72
N GLU A 838 22.39 43.94 -17.37
CA GLU A 838 23.41 42.91 -17.19
C GLU A 838 23.85 42.82 -15.72
N ALA A 839 24.16 43.96 -15.08
CA ALA A 839 24.53 44.00 -13.66
C ALA A 839 23.41 43.41 -12.78
N ARG A 840 22.15 43.73 -13.07
CA ARG A 840 20.99 43.14 -12.38
C ARG A 840 20.88 41.64 -12.61
N TYR A 841 21.14 41.14 -13.82
CA TYR A 841 21.16 39.69 -14.05
C TYR A 841 22.32 39.00 -13.34
N ARG A 842 23.49 39.64 -13.25
CA ARG A 842 24.63 39.13 -12.47
C ARG A 842 24.31 39.09 -10.98
N GLU A 843 23.55 40.05 -10.47
CA GLU A 843 23.04 40.05 -9.10
C GLU A 843 22.00 38.92 -8.89
N MET A 844 21.05 38.77 -9.81
CA MET A 844 19.96 37.79 -9.69
C MET A 844 20.44 36.35 -9.86
N TYR A 845 21.28 36.06 -10.86
CA TYR A 845 21.70 34.70 -11.17
C TYR A 845 23.11 34.36 -10.67
N GLY A 846 23.95 35.35 -10.43
CA GLY A 846 25.36 35.18 -10.13
C GLY A 846 26.24 35.33 -11.37
N THR A 847 27.55 35.49 -11.16
CA THR A 847 28.55 35.64 -12.24
C THR A 847 29.12 34.31 -12.74
N GLY A 848 28.84 33.20 -12.04
CA GLY A 848 29.42 31.88 -12.31
C GLY A 848 28.48 30.89 -12.99
N VAL A 849 27.34 31.33 -13.52
CA VAL A 849 26.36 30.43 -14.15
C VAL A 849 26.94 29.78 -15.40
N MET A 850 26.78 28.46 -15.48
CA MET A 850 27.24 27.64 -16.60
C MET A 850 26.05 26.88 -17.21
N ALA A 851 26.21 26.45 -18.44
CA ALA A 851 25.29 25.53 -19.12
C ALA A 851 26.05 24.28 -19.55
N GLU A 852 25.54 23.11 -19.15
CA GLU A 852 25.92 21.80 -19.68
C GLU A 852 25.12 21.56 -20.96
N ILE A 853 25.81 21.37 -22.08
CA ILE A 853 25.21 21.13 -23.40
C ILE A 853 25.59 19.73 -23.87
N ILE A 854 24.59 18.93 -24.21
CA ILE A 854 24.75 17.56 -24.71
C ILE A 854 24.25 17.48 -26.15
N TYR A 855 25.12 17.04 -27.05
CA TYR A 855 24.80 16.65 -28.42
C TYR A 855 24.52 15.15 -28.44
N PHE A 856 23.44 14.72 -29.10
CA PHE A 856 23.12 13.30 -29.30
C PHE A 856 23.21 12.98 -30.78
N TYR A 857 24.02 11.99 -31.16
CA TYR A 857 24.29 11.59 -32.54
C TYR A 857 23.46 10.41 -33.04
#